data_AF-I4B565-F1
#
_entry.id   AF-I4B565-F1
#
_cell.length_a   1.000
_cell.length_b   1.000
_cell.length_c   1.000
_cell.angle_alpha   90.00
_cell.angle_beta   90.00
_cell.angle_gamma   90.00
#
_symmetry.space_group_name_H-M   'P 1'
#
loop_
_entity.id
_entity.type
_entity.pdbx_description
1 polymer ?
#
loop_
_entity_poly.entity_id
_entity_poly.type
_entity_poly.pdbx_seq_one_letter_code
_entity_poly.pdbx_strand_id
1 'polypeptide(L)'
;MQDITSESNASAILVQDRSSLTAPNSADMEILAKLDEKLRFIEQKKVSVNDPTYYLALDHISVANATALEAAVKKVTDMANGGKNRVAYLYPMLVSHHSKPAFQLFLFYPPKNKAAVRDAGPLRRAAMSKSEPLIRSLLEAKRSKPTEIEEEDPGAALIKLDGKAARFYPDFYSLEYDFRRLLKKSYDKLQIPYIEIPDFFVDLREFFARSGDLVDRIGDRYHIVIDQLMLDDSGNYARVPEVIRHYRVIADGLEKFVLNVLYDKAKKGGAAPYVASLEEYRRNYVVPAEPGRKQSKEKVDALLRVAGSYPFDRIQDKENNAIREKLNDTISWLNVLIEKKDKLVNRKQAQSVDNLLQKIESMVQSHTKQNLDIFQIDLRREVLRTVKDEAQAMAMENEFEKKLMNRFGSYKAMQSDGSGICYFVDQKYMSSVLENLSRQMKTDTGAAERYEIAMSMYEQLAKRKDPALDQGLSAEERINLSQMRAHNVNKHAETKQLERNANRYNIPQGVLVSLISAILFGAAMFYSTQLFWLVFPLTLVSVIAFYRINFQSKPKKSGTETDSKSVSTAEETAEDNMAKRLAEQQAIVRSKVASYGSAMVFPYMPQKHSERVLTEAEFRDKVRLAAPEVKRNVPEMGGLDGKALEQAVYDALREDSVCIVIPTEIVKKSMNKVPPAIYISYKDFSSDQTRAKIAEEYRQIFKPNLKEFEQEFYRYLINTLEVKYYTYLKKNLKK
;
A
#
# COMPACT_ATOMS: atom_id res chain seq x y z
N MET A 1 -25.67 61.96 16.02
CA MET A 1 -25.53 62.74 14.77
C MET A 1 -24.16 62.38 14.22
N GLN A 2 -24.04 61.61 13.13
CA GLN A 2 -24.45 61.88 11.75
C GLN A 2 -23.60 62.99 11.09
N ASP A 3 -23.19 62.94 9.82
CA ASP A 3 -22.92 61.82 8.88
C ASP A 3 -22.32 62.38 7.55
N ILE A 4 -21.96 61.53 6.58
CA ILE A 4 -21.93 61.83 5.11
C ILE A 4 -20.78 62.69 4.48
N THR A 5 -19.78 61.96 3.96
CA THR A 5 -19.08 62.01 2.63
C THR A 5 -19.03 63.23 1.68
N SER A 6 -17.90 63.39 0.96
CA SER A 6 -17.79 63.26 -0.54
C SER A 6 -16.33 63.30 -1.05
N GLU A 7 -16.08 63.15 -2.37
CA GLU A 7 -14.82 62.60 -2.95
C GLU A 7 -14.02 63.48 -3.94
N SER A 8 -12.77 63.05 -4.20
CA SER A 8 -11.90 63.35 -5.38
C SER A 8 -11.16 64.72 -5.38
N ASN A 9 -10.04 64.92 -6.12
CA ASN A 9 -9.56 64.19 -7.30
C ASN A 9 -8.02 64.26 -7.52
N ALA A 10 -7.51 63.32 -8.33
CA ALA A 10 -6.26 63.28 -9.13
C ALA A 10 -4.92 63.91 -8.67
N SER A 11 -3.87 63.07 -8.63
CA SER A 11 -2.45 63.46 -8.80
C SER A 11 -1.75 62.52 -9.79
N ALA A 12 -1.09 63.05 -10.82
CA ALA A 12 -0.41 62.25 -11.85
C ALA A 12 1.04 61.91 -11.48
N ILE A 13 1.53 60.73 -11.91
CA ILE A 13 2.95 60.33 -11.83
C ILE A 13 3.37 59.75 -13.19
N LEU A 14 4.60 60.06 -13.61
CA LEU A 14 5.13 59.85 -14.97
C LEU A 14 5.05 58.39 -15.43
N VAL A 15 4.65 58.20 -16.69
CA VAL A 15 5.02 57.01 -17.47
C VAL A 15 6.49 57.15 -17.84
N GLN A 16 7.36 56.37 -17.19
CA GLN A 16 8.77 56.30 -17.58
C GLN A 16 8.94 55.46 -18.84
N ASP A 17 9.84 55.89 -19.72
CA ASP A 17 9.94 55.41 -21.10
C ASP A 17 10.32 53.92 -21.21
N ARG A 18 9.78 53.25 -22.25
CA ARG A 18 9.98 51.82 -22.54
C ARG A 18 11.10 51.55 -23.56
N SER A 19 11.85 52.57 -23.95
CA SER A 19 12.85 52.55 -25.04
C SER A 19 14.18 51.85 -24.73
N SER A 20 14.50 51.59 -23.45
CA SER A 20 15.85 51.19 -23.00
C SER A 20 16.11 49.67 -22.92
N LEU A 21 15.19 48.83 -23.38
CA LEU A 21 15.40 47.39 -23.52
C LEU A 21 15.57 47.03 -25.01
N THR A 22 16.68 46.37 -25.34
CA THR A 22 16.93 45.83 -26.68
C THR A 22 15.77 44.95 -27.13
N ALA A 23 15.32 45.16 -28.38
CA ALA A 23 14.13 44.51 -28.89
C ALA A 23 14.29 42.97 -28.83
N PRO A 24 13.37 42.24 -28.16
CA PRO A 24 13.37 40.78 -28.16
C PRO A 24 13.07 40.27 -29.58
N ASN A 25 13.60 39.10 -29.94
CA ASN A 25 13.41 38.55 -31.28
C ASN A 25 11.92 38.20 -31.51
N SER A 26 11.51 38.15 -32.77
CA SER A 26 10.11 37.86 -33.15
C SER A 26 9.58 36.55 -32.54
N ALA A 27 10.41 35.52 -32.45
CA ALA A 27 10.09 34.26 -31.79
C ALA A 27 9.84 34.41 -30.26
N ASP A 28 10.61 35.25 -29.57
CA ASP A 28 10.40 35.55 -28.15
C ASP A 28 9.06 36.25 -27.95
N MET A 29 8.71 37.17 -28.85
CA MET A 29 7.43 37.89 -28.83
C MET A 29 6.25 36.97 -29.12
N GLU A 30 6.38 36.02 -30.05
CA GLU A 30 5.33 35.04 -30.35
C GLU A 30 5.10 34.07 -29.17
N ILE A 31 6.18 33.62 -28.53
CA ILE A 31 6.10 32.75 -27.35
C ILE A 31 5.53 33.52 -26.15
N LEU A 32 5.94 34.77 -25.92
CA LEU A 32 5.36 35.63 -24.90
C LEU A 32 3.88 35.93 -25.17
N ALA A 33 3.47 36.13 -26.43
CA ALA A 33 2.07 36.34 -26.81
C ALA A 33 1.22 35.08 -26.56
N LYS A 34 1.71 33.89 -26.94
CA LYS A 34 1.05 32.60 -26.65
C LYS A 34 1.01 32.26 -25.15
N LEU A 35 1.98 32.76 -24.39
CA LEU A 35 1.97 32.68 -22.92
C LEU A 35 0.90 33.60 -22.33
N ASP A 36 0.90 34.87 -22.73
CA ASP A 36 -0.04 35.93 -22.31
C ASP A 36 -1.50 35.58 -22.68
N GLU A 37 -1.75 35.03 -23.88
CA GLU A 37 -3.06 34.51 -24.30
C GLU A 37 -3.57 33.40 -23.36
N LYS A 38 -2.73 32.38 -23.11
CA LYS A 38 -3.08 31.28 -22.17
C LYS A 38 -3.25 31.77 -20.73
N LEU A 39 -2.50 32.79 -20.30
CA LEU A 39 -2.61 33.39 -18.97
C LEU A 39 -3.88 34.25 -18.83
N ARG A 40 -4.25 35.04 -19.84
CA ARG A 40 -5.51 35.81 -19.86
C ARG A 40 -6.74 34.91 -19.84
N PHE A 41 -6.70 33.77 -20.53
CA PHE A 41 -7.76 32.75 -20.46
C PHE A 41 -7.94 32.20 -19.03
N ILE A 42 -6.85 32.06 -18.28
CA ILE A 42 -6.87 31.68 -16.85
C ILE A 42 -7.47 32.82 -16.01
N GLU A 43 -7.05 34.08 -16.21
CA GLU A 43 -7.56 35.23 -15.45
C GLU A 43 -9.09 35.44 -15.55
N GLN A 44 -9.69 35.10 -16.70
CA GLN A 44 -11.12 35.30 -16.93
C GLN A 44 -12.00 34.36 -16.08
N LYS A 45 -11.49 33.18 -15.68
CA LYS A 45 -12.24 32.17 -14.91
C LYS A 45 -12.18 32.36 -13.39
N LYS A 46 -12.38 33.60 -12.90
CA LYS A 46 -12.56 34.02 -11.48
C LYS A 46 -12.16 32.95 -10.43
N VAL A 47 -10.86 32.72 -10.27
CA VAL A 47 -10.32 31.58 -9.50
C VAL A 47 -10.33 31.86 -7.99
N SER A 48 -10.58 30.82 -7.19
CA SER A 48 -10.36 30.85 -5.73
C SER A 48 -8.87 30.87 -5.41
N VAL A 49 -8.44 31.66 -4.42
CA VAL A 49 -7.03 31.78 -3.99
C VAL A 49 -6.41 30.43 -3.58
N ASN A 50 -7.24 29.47 -3.17
CA ASN A 50 -6.83 28.16 -2.67
C ASN A 50 -6.89 27.03 -3.73
N ASP A 51 -7.21 27.32 -5.00
CA ASP A 51 -7.45 26.29 -6.01
C ASP A 51 -6.34 26.19 -7.09
N PRO A 52 -5.36 25.27 -6.95
CA PRO A 52 -4.28 25.05 -7.92
C PRO A 52 -4.77 24.22 -9.13
N THR A 53 -5.81 24.69 -9.79
CA THR A 53 -6.46 24.04 -10.96
C THR A 53 -6.19 24.79 -12.27
N TYR A 54 -5.63 25.99 -12.21
CA TYR A 54 -5.15 26.75 -13.38
C TYR A 54 -3.65 27.04 -13.30
N TYR A 55 -2.86 26.06 -13.73
CA TYR A 55 -1.42 26.13 -13.94
C TYR A 55 -1.10 25.97 -15.43
N LEU A 56 0.05 26.50 -15.87
CA LEU A 56 0.60 26.18 -17.19
C LEU A 56 1.79 25.22 -17.01
N ALA A 57 1.60 23.96 -17.40
CA ALA A 57 2.71 23.02 -17.57
C ALA A 57 3.60 23.49 -18.74
N LEU A 58 4.92 23.59 -18.54
CA LEU A 58 5.84 24.04 -19.59
C LEU A 58 5.85 23.06 -20.77
N ASP A 59 5.72 21.76 -20.50
CA ASP A 59 5.60 20.69 -21.50
C ASP A 59 4.39 20.86 -22.45
N HIS A 60 3.38 21.66 -22.06
CA HIS A 60 2.20 21.97 -22.89
C HIS A 60 2.38 23.26 -23.74
N ILE A 61 3.60 23.80 -23.79
CA ILE A 61 4.00 24.86 -24.70
C ILE A 61 4.76 24.19 -25.86
N SER A 62 4.15 24.15 -27.04
CA SER A 62 4.84 23.72 -28.26
C SER A 62 5.83 24.83 -28.66
N VAL A 63 7.12 24.63 -28.38
CA VAL A 63 8.17 25.63 -28.63
C VAL A 63 9.05 25.22 -29.80
N ALA A 64 9.26 26.13 -30.74
CA ALA A 64 10.23 25.96 -31.83
C ALA A 64 11.68 26.32 -31.42
N ASN A 65 11.88 26.89 -30.24
CA ASN A 65 13.18 27.39 -29.75
C ASN A 65 13.24 27.34 -28.21
N ALA A 66 14.12 26.50 -27.64
CA ALA A 66 14.26 26.35 -26.19
C ALA A 66 14.84 27.60 -25.50
N THR A 67 15.75 28.33 -26.14
CA THR A 67 16.33 29.58 -25.61
C THR A 67 15.26 30.65 -25.39
N ALA A 68 14.26 30.71 -26.27
CA ALA A 68 13.12 31.62 -26.14
C ALA A 68 12.19 31.22 -24.98
N LEU A 69 12.01 29.92 -24.73
CA LEU A 69 11.31 29.43 -23.52
C LEU A 69 12.08 29.82 -22.25
N GLU A 70 13.40 29.61 -22.22
CA GLU A 70 14.25 29.99 -21.09
C GLU A 70 14.16 31.49 -20.78
N ALA A 71 14.28 32.33 -21.81
CA ALA A 71 14.16 33.79 -21.69
C ALA A 71 12.77 34.21 -21.19
N ALA A 72 11.70 33.61 -21.74
CA ALA A 72 10.33 33.87 -21.29
C ALA A 72 10.12 33.47 -19.81
N VAL A 73 10.56 32.27 -19.42
CA VAL A 73 10.46 31.77 -18.03
C VAL A 73 11.23 32.68 -17.07
N LYS A 74 12.50 33.01 -17.37
CA LYS A 74 13.31 33.93 -16.55
C LYS A 74 12.69 35.32 -16.41
N LYS A 75 12.03 35.82 -17.47
CA LYS A 75 11.36 37.11 -17.51
C LYS A 75 10.06 37.13 -16.67
N VAL A 76 9.18 36.13 -16.82
CA VAL A 76 7.92 36.10 -16.05
C VAL A 76 8.11 35.73 -14.57
N THR A 77 9.20 35.03 -14.23
CA THR A 77 9.58 34.76 -12.83
C THR A 77 10.46 35.84 -12.21
N ASP A 78 10.90 36.83 -12.99
CA ASP A 78 11.77 37.94 -12.58
C ASP A 78 13.08 37.49 -11.88
N MET A 79 13.68 36.39 -12.35
CA MET A 79 14.86 35.77 -11.71
C MET A 79 16.01 36.76 -11.50
N ALA A 80 16.27 37.63 -12.48
CA ALA A 80 17.38 38.59 -12.45
C ALA A 80 17.33 39.56 -11.26
N ASN A 81 16.13 39.86 -10.74
CA ASN A 81 15.94 40.76 -9.60
C ASN A 81 15.58 40.01 -8.29
N GLY A 82 15.71 38.68 -8.27
CA GLY A 82 15.29 37.83 -7.14
C GLY A 82 13.77 37.63 -7.04
N GLY A 83 13.04 37.79 -8.14
CA GLY A 83 11.59 37.62 -8.19
C GLY A 83 10.80 38.70 -7.43
N LYS A 84 11.31 39.94 -7.37
CA LYS A 84 10.66 41.06 -6.66
C LYS A 84 9.39 41.54 -7.37
N ASN A 85 9.38 41.42 -8.70
CA ASN A 85 8.34 41.84 -9.64
C ASN A 85 7.79 40.65 -10.46
N ARG A 86 7.91 39.42 -9.95
CA ARG A 86 7.48 38.21 -10.66
C ARG A 86 6.00 38.30 -11.07
N VAL A 87 5.69 37.85 -12.28
CA VAL A 87 4.35 37.78 -12.86
C VAL A 87 3.76 36.38 -12.71
N ALA A 88 4.61 35.35 -12.76
CA ALA A 88 4.26 33.96 -12.48
C ALA A 88 5.28 33.34 -11.50
N TYR A 89 4.84 32.29 -10.79
CA TYR A 89 5.69 31.50 -9.89
C TYR A 89 5.99 30.14 -10.51
N LEU A 90 7.27 29.80 -10.67
CA LEU A 90 7.72 28.50 -11.20
C LEU A 90 7.90 27.51 -10.04
N TYR A 91 7.27 26.34 -10.15
CA TYR A 91 7.40 25.28 -9.16
C TYR A 91 7.29 23.90 -9.82
N PRO A 92 8.06 22.88 -9.37
CA PRO A 92 7.97 21.54 -9.91
C PRO A 92 6.95 20.71 -9.14
N MET A 93 6.22 19.84 -9.83
CA MET A 93 5.39 18.82 -9.18
C MET A 93 5.69 17.45 -9.76
N LEU A 94 5.48 16.40 -8.97
CA LEU A 94 5.45 15.03 -9.49
C LEU A 94 4.07 14.73 -10.07
N VAL A 95 4.09 14.13 -11.27
CA VAL A 95 2.91 13.60 -11.97
C VAL A 95 3.18 12.15 -12.36
N SER A 96 2.12 11.35 -12.51
CA SER A 96 2.24 9.99 -13.04
C SER A 96 2.24 10.05 -14.57
N HIS A 97 3.31 9.56 -15.20
CA HIS A 97 3.49 9.58 -16.65
C HIS A 97 3.91 8.17 -17.11
N HIS A 98 3.08 7.49 -17.90
CA HIS A 98 3.22 6.05 -18.20
C HIS A 98 3.46 5.20 -16.94
N SER A 99 2.62 5.40 -15.92
CA SER A 99 2.69 4.72 -14.61
C SER A 99 4.01 4.90 -13.85
N LYS A 100 4.83 5.89 -14.21
CA LYS A 100 6.07 6.25 -13.50
C LYS A 100 5.99 7.68 -12.97
N PRO A 101 6.43 7.94 -11.73
CA PRO A 101 6.53 9.30 -11.21
C PRO A 101 7.59 10.09 -12.00
N ALA A 102 7.21 11.25 -12.51
CA ALA A 102 8.09 12.17 -13.22
C ALA A 102 7.83 13.61 -12.75
N PHE A 103 8.87 14.44 -12.70
CA PHE A 103 8.67 15.88 -12.50
C PHE A 103 8.13 16.53 -13.77
N GLN A 104 7.17 17.44 -13.59
CA GLN A 104 6.73 18.39 -14.61
C GLN A 104 6.86 19.80 -14.01
N LEU A 105 7.22 20.78 -14.86
CA LEU A 105 7.44 22.16 -14.45
C LEU A 105 6.18 22.99 -14.69
N PHE A 106 5.75 23.74 -13.68
CA PHE A 106 4.50 24.50 -13.70
C PHE A 106 4.72 25.98 -13.41
N LEU A 107 4.11 26.83 -14.23
CA LEU A 107 3.91 28.25 -13.93
C LEU A 107 2.53 28.45 -13.31
N PHE A 108 2.51 29.05 -12.12
CA PHE A 108 1.29 29.44 -11.40
C PHE A 108 1.08 30.95 -11.50
N TYR A 109 -0.17 31.37 -11.74
CA TYR A 109 -0.56 32.77 -11.81
C TYR A 109 -1.53 33.13 -10.66
N PRO A 110 -1.13 33.97 -9.69
CA PRO A 110 -1.99 34.33 -8.55
C PRO A 110 -3.12 35.32 -8.94
N PRO A 111 -4.35 35.16 -8.43
CA PRO A 111 -5.50 35.95 -8.88
C PRO A 111 -5.43 37.42 -8.47
N LYS A 112 -5.08 38.29 -9.44
CA LYS A 112 -5.25 39.76 -9.55
C LYS A 112 -4.74 40.69 -8.44
N ASN A 113 -4.42 40.22 -7.23
CA ASN A 113 -3.88 41.07 -6.18
C ASN A 113 -2.35 40.97 -6.12
N LYS A 114 -1.63 42.06 -6.44
CA LYS A 114 -0.16 42.11 -6.50
C LYS A 114 0.52 41.70 -5.18
N ALA A 115 -0.16 41.84 -4.04
CA ALA A 115 0.32 41.36 -2.74
C ALA A 115 0.37 39.82 -2.68
N ALA A 116 -0.64 39.13 -3.21
CA ALA A 116 -0.71 37.66 -3.23
C ALA A 116 0.36 37.03 -4.14
N VAL A 117 0.93 37.79 -5.08
CA VAL A 117 2.05 37.32 -5.92
C VAL A 117 3.37 37.19 -5.14
N ARG A 118 3.45 37.79 -3.94
CA ARG A 118 4.58 37.61 -3.02
C ARG A 118 4.44 36.41 -2.09
N ASP A 119 3.22 36.02 -1.73
CA ASP A 119 2.96 34.80 -0.93
C ASP A 119 2.56 33.62 -1.82
N ALA A 120 3.56 32.93 -2.35
CA ALA A 120 3.37 31.64 -3.04
C ALA A 120 3.10 30.47 -2.08
N GLY A 121 3.10 30.67 -0.76
CA GLY A 121 3.00 29.62 0.26
C GLY A 121 1.74 28.74 0.17
N PRO A 122 0.53 29.26 -0.11
CA PRO A 122 -0.65 28.43 -0.36
C PRO A 122 -0.50 27.54 -1.61
N LEU A 123 0.01 28.12 -2.72
CA LEU A 123 0.21 27.40 -3.99
C LEU A 123 1.28 26.31 -3.88
N ARG A 124 2.43 26.63 -3.25
CA ARG A 124 3.50 25.68 -2.93
C ARG A 124 2.98 24.48 -2.14
N ARG A 125 2.30 24.72 -1.02
CA ARG A 125 1.77 23.65 -0.16
C ARG A 125 0.78 22.76 -0.90
N ALA A 126 -0.07 23.31 -1.75
CA ALA A 126 -1.03 22.53 -2.53
C ALA A 126 -0.36 21.76 -3.70
N ALA A 127 0.67 22.33 -4.33
CA ALA A 127 1.49 21.69 -5.37
C ALA A 127 2.35 20.54 -4.79
N MET A 128 2.92 20.76 -3.61
CA MET A 128 3.65 19.76 -2.83
C MET A 128 2.72 18.63 -2.38
N SER A 129 1.55 18.94 -1.80
CA SER A 129 0.60 17.92 -1.34
C SER A 129 0.06 17.03 -2.48
N LYS A 130 -0.16 17.59 -3.67
CA LYS A 130 -0.44 16.80 -4.89
C LYS A 130 0.72 15.86 -5.28
N SER A 131 1.96 16.19 -4.91
CA SER A 131 3.17 15.38 -5.16
C SER A 131 3.47 14.36 -4.06
N GLU A 132 3.07 14.60 -2.79
CA GLU A 132 3.41 13.77 -1.62
C GLU A 132 3.18 12.25 -1.83
N PRO A 133 2.07 11.76 -2.43
CA PRO A 133 1.88 10.32 -2.67
C PRO A 133 2.91 9.71 -3.62
N LEU A 134 3.36 10.47 -4.64
CA LEU A 134 4.37 10.04 -5.60
C LEU A 134 5.79 10.15 -5.02
N ILE A 135 6.04 11.13 -4.14
CA ILE A 135 7.27 11.20 -3.34
C ILE A 135 7.36 9.98 -2.41
N ARG A 136 6.28 9.64 -1.70
CA ARG A 136 6.23 8.47 -0.81
C ARG A 136 6.47 7.17 -1.58
N SER A 137 5.82 7.00 -2.74
CA SER A 137 6.04 5.84 -3.62
C SER A 137 7.49 5.74 -4.13
N LEU A 138 8.15 6.87 -4.45
CA LEU A 138 9.58 6.89 -4.80
C LEU A 138 10.47 6.46 -3.62
N LEU A 139 10.16 6.89 -2.40
CA LEU A 139 10.89 6.51 -1.18
C LEU A 139 10.68 5.05 -0.83
N GLU A 140 9.47 4.51 -0.96
CA GLU A 140 9.16 3.08 -0.80
C GLU A 140 9.88 2.21 -1.85
N ALA A 141 9.99 2.69 -3.09
CA ALA A 141 10.78 2.04 -4.13
C ALA A 141 12.30 2.06 -3.81
N LYS A 142 12.85 3.18 -3.33
CA LYS A 142 14.25 3.24 -2.86
C LYS A 142 14.46 2.42 -1.58
N ARG A 143 13.44 2.23 -0.74
CA ARG A 143 13.49 1.39 0.47
C ARG A 143 13.68 -0.10 0.15
N SER A 144 13.08 -0.59 -0.94
CA SER A 144 13.27 -1.97 -1.41
C SER A 144 14.51 -2.13 -2.32
N LYS A 145 14.89 -1.07 -3.07
CA LYS A 145 16.17 -1.01 -3.79
C LYS A 145 17.13 0.10 -3.29
N PRO A 146 17.74 -0.07 -2.10
CA PRO A 146 18.91 0.67 -1.64
C PRO A 146 20.02 0.85 -2.66
N THR A 147 20.77 1.92 -2.46
CA THR A 147 21.73 2.51 -3.37
C THR A 147 22.90 1.57 -3.70
N GLU A 148 23.16 1.40 -5.00
CA GLU A 148 24.35 0.75 -5.53
C GLU A 148 25.55 1.68 -5.35
N ILE A 149 26.57 1.20 -4.65
CA ILE A 149 27.78 1.92 -4.22
C ILE A 149 28.95 0.97 -4.46
N GLU A 150 30.05 1.52 -4.99
CA GLU A 150 31.28 0.82 -5.27
C GLU A 150 31.93 0.29 -3.97
N GLU A 151 32.28 -0.99 -3.93
CA GLU A 151 32.71 -1.61 -2.67
C GLU A 151 34.20 -1.39 -2.35
N GLU A 152 35.02 -1.16 -3.37
CA GLU A 152 36.46 -0.88 -3.22
C GLU A 152 36.71 0.60 -2.87
N ASP A 153 36.10 1.54 -3.62
CA ASP A 153 36.35 2.98 -3.50
C ASP A 153 35.06 3.82 -3.26
N PRO A 154 34.27 3.53 -2.20
CA PRO A 154 32.89 4.02 -2.05
C PRO A 154 32.73 5.55 -2.06
N GLY A 155 33.74 6.30 -1.62
CA GLY A 155 33.77 7.75 -1.59
C GLY A 155 34.22 8.42 -2.90
N ALA A 156 34.64 7.66 -3.92
CA ALA A 156 35.15 8.18 -5.20
C ALA A 156 34.23 9.27 -5.78
N ALA A 157 32.94 8.96 -5.88
CA ALA A 157 31.95 9.83 -6.51
C ALA A 157 31.69 11.15 -5.76
N LEU A 158 32.18 11.31 -4.52
CA LEU A 158 32.12 12.58 -3.78
C LEU A 158 33.18 13.58 -4.26
N ILE A 159 34.22 13.15 -4.98
CA ILE A 159 35.28 14.02 -5.51
C ILE A 159 35.24 14.00 -7.04
N LYS A 160 35.22 15.20 -7.65
CA LYS A 160 35.19 15.35 -9.12
C LYS A 160 36.23 16.35 -9.56
N LEU A 161 36.96 16.02 -10.62
CA LEU A 161 37.90 16.93 -11.25
C LEU A 161 37.13 17.99 -12.05
N ASP A 162 37.41 19.26 -11.77
CA ASP A 162 36.88 20.42 -12.47
C ASP A 162 38.08 21.24 -12.97
N GLY A 163 38.41 21.04 -14.26
CA GLY A 163 39.68 21.46 -14.83
C GLY A 163 40.87 20.83 -14.11
N LYS A 164 41.66 21.65 -13.40
CA LYS A 164 42.83 21.23 -12.60
C LYS A 164 42.55 21.12 -11.09
N ALA A 165 41.32 21.33 -10.64
CA ALA A 165 40.96 21.34 -9.23
C ALA A 165 40.01 20.20 -8.87
N ALA A 166 40.28 19.49 -7.76
CA ALA A 166 39.36 18.49 -7.23
C ALA A 166 38.29 19.17 -6.35
N ARG A 167 37.02 19.06 -6.75
CA ARG A 167 35.86 19.59 -6.05
C ARG A 167 35.12 18.51 -5.26
N PHE A 168 34.74 18.84 -4.03
CA PHE A 168 34.04 17.94 -3.11
C PHE A 168 32.53 18.20 -3.08
N TYR A 169 31.76 17.13 -3.18
CA TYR A 169 30.29 17.11 -3.25
C TYR A 169 29.75 16.11 -2.22
N PRO A 170 29.85 16.39 -0.91
CA PRO A 170 29.45 15.45 0.13
C PRO A 170 27.95 15.11 0.06
N ASP A 171 27.12 16.00 -0.50
CA ASP A 171 25.68 15.79 -0.69
C ASP A 171 25.32 14.79 -1.81
N PHE A 172 26.27 14.29 -2.61
CA PHE A 172 26.01 13.55 -3.85
C PHE A 172 25.10 12.31 -3.75
N TYR A 173 24.97 11.70 -2.56
CA TYR A 173 24.07 10.55 -2.33
C TYR A 173 22.81 10.89 -1.51
N SER A 174 22.61 12.14 -1.06
CA SER A 174 21.43 12.49 -0.27
C SER A 174 20.14 12.40 -1.09
N LEU A 175 19.01 12.24 -0.41
CA LEU A 175 17.70 12.31 -1.05
C LEU A 175 17.50 13.65 -1.78
N GLU A 176 17.98 14.76 -1.22
CA GLU A 176 17.96 16.06 -1.89
C GLU A 176 18.73 16.05 -3.21
N TYR A 177 19.87 15.36 -3.30
CA TYR A 177 20.60 15.21 -4.56
C TYR A 177 19.87 14.31 -5.56
N ASP A 178 19.27 13.20 -5.13
CA ASP A 178 18.45 12.34 -5.98
C ASP A 178 17.23 13.10 -6.55
N PHE A 179 16.52 13.87 -5.72
CA PHE A 179 15.40 14.71 -6.18
C PHE A 179 15.87 15.84 -7.10
N ARG A 180 17.04 16.47 -6.84
CA ARG A 180 17.68 17.43 -7.76
C ARG A 180 18.02 16.79 -9.11
N ARG A 181 18.53 15.55 -9.12
CA ARG A 181 18.85 14.77 -10.33
C ARG A 181 17.61 14.35 -11.10
N LEU A 182 16.53 13.97 -10.42
CA LEU A 182 15.24 13.67 -11.04
C LEU A 182 14.60 14.92 -11.64
N LEU A 183 14.65 16.06 -10.94
CA LEU A 183 14.15 17.34 -11.40
C LEU A 183 14.92 17.85 -12.63
N LYS A 184 16.26 17.72 -12.63
CA LYS A 184 17.08 18.13 -13.78
C LYS A 184 16.67 17.42 -15.08
N LYS A 185 16.32 16.13 -15.04
CA LYS A 185 15.85 15.39 -16.23
C LYS A 185 14.64 16.04 -16.92
N SER A 186 13.83 16.83 -16.22
CA SER A 186 12.70 17.54 -16.81
C SER A 186 13.12 18.85 -17.49
N TYR A 187 14.16 19.53 -17.00
CA TYR A 187 14.82 20.61 -17.72
C TYR A 187 15.53 20.09 -18.98
N ASP A 188 16.24 18.96 -18.86
CA ASP A 188 16.93 18.31 -19.98
C ASP A 188 15.96 17.94 -21.12
N LYS A 189 14.75 17.43 -20.80
CA LYS A 189 13.67 17.16 -21.78
C LYS A 189 13.21 18.42 -22.53
N LEU A 190 13.07 19.53 -21.81
CA LEU A 190 12.65 20.84 -22.34
C LEU A 190 13.79 21.58 -23.06
N GLN A 191 15.01 20.99 -23.07
CA GLN A 191 16.23 21.57 -23.65
C GLN A 191 16.63 22.93 -23.06
N ILE A 192 16.17 23.23 -21.85
CA ILE A 192 16.50 24.46 -21.11
C ILE A 192 17.52 24.18 -20.00
N PRO A 193 18.41 25.12 -19.66
CA PRO A 193 19.29 25.01 -18.50
C PRO A 193 18.50 24.79 -17.20
N TYR A 194 19.07 24.01 -16.28
CA TYR A 194 18.48 23.78 -14.96
C TYR A 194 18.35 25.10 -14.18
N ILE A 195 17.10 25.45 -13.83
CA ILE A 195 16.79 26.55 -12.92
C ILE A 195 16.66 25.97 -11.51
N GLU A 196 17.44 26.48 -10.55
CA GLU A 196 17.30 26.08 -9.16
C GLU A 196 16.07 26.75 -8.53
N ILE A 197 15.28 25.95 -7.79
CA ILE A 197 14.07 26.39 -7.10
C ILE A 197 14.27 26.05 -5.60
N PRO A 198 14.92 26.92 -4.81
CA PRO A 198 15.26 26.62 -3.41
C PRO A 198 14.04 26.30 -2.55
N ASP A 199 12.92 26.98 -2.84
CA ASP A 199 11.61 26.78 -2.20
C ASP A 199 11.14 25.32 -2.23
N PHE A 200 11.29 24.64 -3.38
CA PHE A 200 10.91 23.22 -3.50
C PHE A 200 11.72 22.33 -2.54
N PHE A 201 13.02 22.62 -2.36
CA PHE A 201 13.85 21.88 -1.41
C PHE A 201 13.56 22.21 0.05
N VAL A 202 12.97 23.37 0.35
CA VAL A 202 12.39 23.64 1.69
C VAL A 202 11.18 22.75 1.91
N ASP A 203 10.21 22.80 1.00
CA ASP A 203 8.95 22.04 1.11
C ASP A 203 9.20 20.51 1.14
N LEU A 204 10.19 20.02 0.38
CA LEU A 204 10.64 18.63 0.38
C LEU A 204 11.22 18.19 1.73
N ARG A 205 12.00 19.05 2.40
CA ARG A 205 12.55 18.75 3.74
C ARG A 205 11.47 18.81 4.82
N GLU A 206 10.48 19.69 4.71
CA GLU A 206 9.31 19.65 5.60
C GLU A 206 8.54 18.34 5.45
N PHE A 207 8.37 17.83 4.22
CA PHE A 207 7.77 16.52 3.99
C PHE A 207 8.63 15.38 4.56
N PHE A 208 9.96 15.41 4.40
CA PHE A 208 10.85 14.43 5.03
C PHE A 208 10.73 14.44 6.57
N ALA A 209 10.66 15.62 7.19
CA ALA A 209 10.46 15.76 8.63
C ALA A 209 9.10 15.21 9.11
N ARG A 210 8.07 15.21 8.26
CA ARG A 210 6.78 14.53 8.51
C ARG A 210 6.80 13.01 8.25
N SER A 211 7.78 12.51 7.49
CA SER A 211 7.85 11.13 6.97
C SER A 211 8.88 10.27 7.70
N GLY A 212 8.97 10.40 9.03
CA GLY A 212 9.93 9.68 9.89
C GLY A 212 9.74 8.16 9.95
N ASP A 213 8.73 7.61 9.29
CA ASP A 213 8.51 6.18 9.06
C ASP A 213 9.31 5.62 7.85
N LEU A 214 9.76 6.51 6.97
CA LEU A 214 10.45 6.20 5.72
C LEU A 214 11.77 6.97 5.52
N VAL A 215 11.95 8.12 6.16
CA VAL A 215 13.10 9.00 5.96
C VAL A 215 13.79 9.31 7.27
N ASP A 216 15.11 9.25 7.27
CA ASP A 216 15.95 9.64 8.40
C ASP A 216 16.78 10.88 8.08
N ARG A 217 16.91 11.78 9.06
CA ARG A 217 17.69 13.03 8.94
C ARG A 217 19.10 12.78 9.45
N ILE A 218 20.08 13.00 8.57
CA ILE A 218 21.51 13.02 8.91
C ILE A 218 21.97 14.47 9.12
N GLY A 219 21.37 15.42 8.39
CA GLY A 219 21.52 16.85 8.61
C GLY A 219 20.62 17.68 7.69
N ASP A 220 20.75 19.01 7.76
CA ASP A 220 19.82 19.97 7.15
C ASP A 220 19.73 19.93 5.62
N ARG A 221 20.69 19.27 4.96
CA ARG A 221 20.75 19.05 3.51
C ARG A 221 21.07 17.60 3.16
N TYR A 222 20.89 16.69 4.12
CA TYR A 222 21.21 15.27 3.99
C TYR A 222 20.17 14.38 4.66
N HIS A 223 19.25 13.86 3.87
CA HIS A 223 18.29 12.84 4.29
C HIS A 223 18.56 11.50 3.56
N ILE A 224 18.26 10.39 4.24
CA ILE A 224 18.41 9.02 3.72
C ILE A 224 17.11 8.23 3.93
N VAL A 225 16.94 7.11 3.23
CA VAL A 225 15.77 6.23 3.41
C VAL A 225 16.00 5.28 4.59
N ILE A 226 14.99 5.11 5.45
CA ILE A 226 14.96 4.06 6.46
C ILE A 226 14.70 2.74 5.74
N ASP A 227 15.76 1.98 5.51
CA ASP A 227 15.74 0.67 4.89
C ASP A 227 14.84 -0.38 5.58
N GLN A 228 14.57 -1.46 4.87
CA GLN A 228 14.16 -2.75 5.46
C GLN A 228 15.43 -3.54 5.79
N LEU A 229 15.57 -4.00 7.03
CA LEU A 229 16.72 -4.80 7.45
C LEU A 229 16.55 -6.24 6.95
N MET A 230 17.25 -6.58 5.88
CA MET A 230 17.35 -7.95 5.38
C MET A 230 18.44 -8.69 6.15
N LEU A 231 18.05 -9.72 6.89
CA LEU A 231 18.95 -10.62 7.60
C LEU A 231 18.97 -12.00 6.93
N ASP A 232 20.11 -12.69 6.99
CA ASP A 232 20.23 -14.11 6.60
C ASP A 232 19.93 -15.06 7.78
N ASP A 233 19.93 -16.37 7.51
CA ASP A 233 19.66 -17.41 8.52
C ASP A 233 20.73 -17.49 9.62
N SER A 234 21.92 -16.91 9.40
CA SER A 234 22.97 -16.74 10.44
C SER A 234 22.81 -15.42 11.21
N GLY A 235 21.76 -14.66 10.95
CA GLY A 235 21.51 -13.35 11.55
C GLY A 235 22.51 -12.29 11.11
N ASN A 236 23.21 -12.42 9.98
CA ASN A 236 24.03 -11.35 9.41
C ASN A 236 23.22 -10.50 8.42
N TYR A 237 23.76 -9.36 8.00
CA TYR A 237 23.08 -8.48 7.04
C TYR A 237 23.16 -9.08 5.62
N ALA A 238 22.12 -9.79 5.19
CA ALA A 238 21.95 -10.26 3.81
C ALA A 238 22.02 -9.09 2.79
N ARG A 239 21.72 -7.87 3.22
CA ARG A 239 22.05 -6.63 2.51
C ARG A 239 22.60 -5.59 3.48
N VAL A 240 23.78 -5.04 3.19
CA VAL A 240 24.37 -3.95 3.98
C VAL A 240 23.38 -2.77 4.09
N PRO A 241 22.99 -2.34 5.32
CA PRO A 241 22.04 -1.25 5.56
C PRO A 241 22.47 0.10 4.97
N GLU A 242 21.52 0.96 4.59
CA GLU A 242 21.79 2.29 4.00
C GLU A 242 22.61 3.17 4.97
N VAL A 243 22.32 3.14 6.27
CA VAL A 243 23.12 3.87 7.28
C VAL A 243 24.61 3.47 7.21
N ILE A 244 24.92 2.17 7.00
CA ILE A 244 26.30 1.68 6.88
C ILE A 244 26.90 2.06 5.51
N ARG A 245 26.11 2.02 4.43
CA ARG A 245 26.51 2.48 3.09
C ARG A 245 26.92 3.94 3.11
N HIS A 246 26.03 4.82 3.57
CA HIS A 246 26.28 6.26 3.70
C HIS A 246 27.44 6.56 4.64
N TYR A 247 27.59 5.84 5.77
CA TYR A 247 28.76 5.94 6.65
C TYR A 247 30.08 5.63 5.90
N ARG A 248 30.16 4.51 5.16
CA ARG A 248 31.36 4.14 4.38
C ARG A 248 31.71 5.21 3.35
N VAL A 249 30.73 5.65 2.57
CA VAL A 249 30.87 6.65 1.50
C VAL A 249 31.36 8.00 2.04
N ILE A 250 30.74 8.51 3.11
CA ILE A 250 31.09 9.81 3.69
C ILE A 250 32.46 9.77 4.38
N ALA A 251 32.78 8.69 5.12
CA ALA A 251 34.09 8.54 5.76
C ALA A 251 35.23 8.46 4.71
N ASP A 252 35.07 7.64 3.68
CA ASP A 252 36.10 7.45 2.64
C ASP A 252 36.25 8.68 1.73
N GLY A 253 35.15 9.34 1.35
CA GLY A 253 35.25 10.58 0.57
C GLY A 253 35.81 11.75 1.37
N LEU A 254 35.55 11.81 2.69
CA LEU A 254 36.22 12.74 3.60
C LEU A 254 37.72 12.43 3.70
N GLU A 255 38.11 11.16 3.86
CA GLU A 255 39.52 10.73 3.87
C GLU A 255 40.25 11.18 2.60
N LYS A 256 39.67 10.93 1.42
CA LYS A 256 40.23 11.41 0.15
C LYS A 256 40.24 12.93 0.02
N PHE A 257 39.23 13.64 0.51
CA PHE A 257 39.19 15.11 0.45
C PHE A 257 40.28 15.74 1.32
N VAL A 258 40.44 15.20 2.53
CA VAL A 258 41.45 15.60 3.52
C VAL A 258 42.86 15.30 3.02
N LEU A 259 43.11 14.07 2.55
CA LEU A 259 44.44 13.63 2.09
C LEU A 259 44.88 14.24 0.74
N ASN A 260 43.95 14.58 -0.16
CA ASN A 260 44.31 15.10 -1.48
C ASN A 260 44.11 16.62 -1.60
N VAL A 261 43.00 17.19 -1.13
CA VAL A 261 42.68 18.61 -1.34
C VAL A 261 43.16 19.48 -0.17
N LEU A 262 42.85 19.08 1.06
CA LEU A 262 43.30 19.85 2.23
C LEU A 262 44.81 19.74 2.44
N TYR A 263 45.43 18.58 2.19
CA TYR A 263 46.89 18.43 2.14
C TYR A 263 47.53 19.43 1.17
N ASP A 264 47.06 19.49 -0.08
CA ASP A 264 47.65 20.35 -1.11
C ASP A 264 47.48 21.84 -0.79
N LYS A 265 46.31 22.25 -0.28
CA LYS A 265 46.07 23.64 0.13
C LYS A 265 46.87 24.02 1.38
N ALA A 266 46.99 23.12 2.36
CA ALA A 266 47.82 23.32 3.55
C ALA A 266 49.32 23.40 3.22
N LYS A 267 49.81 22.56 2.32
CA LYS A 267 51.20 22.53 1.87
C LYS A 267 51.57 23.80 1.09
N LYS A 268 50.70 24.26 0.19
CA LYS A 268 50.86 25.54 -0.53
C LYS A 268 50.72 26.76 0.40
N GLY A 269 49.87 26.67 1.42
CA GLY A 269 49.67 27.69 2.45
C GLY A 269 50.65 27.65 3.63
N GLY A 270 51.74 26.88 3.56
CA GLY A 270 52.79 26.85 4.59
C GLY A 270 52.38 26.25 5.95
N ALA A 271 51.25 25.53 6.03
CA ALA A 271 50.69 25.00 7.27
C ALA A 271 51.38 23.70 7.75
N ALA A 272 52.70 23.73 7.90
CA ALA A 272 53.54 22.55 8.18
C ALA A 272 53.06 21.66 9.36
N PRO A 273 52.58 22.17 10.51
CA PRO A 273 52.08 21.32 11.60
C PRO A 273 50.85 20.48 11.21
N TYR A 274 50.02 20.99 10.29
CA TYR A 274 48.85 20.28 9.77
C TYR A 274 49.23 19.26 8.70
N VAL A 275 50.23 19.57 7.87
CA VAL A 275 50.84 18.61 6.92
C VAL A 275 51.45 17.43 7.69
N ALA A 276 52.12 17.68 8.81
CA ALA A 276 52.70 16.63 9.66
C ALA A 276 51.63 15.70 10.28
N SER A 277 50.53 16.23 10.82
CA SER A 277 49.45 15.40 11.38
C SER A 277 48.68 14.59 10.32
N LEU A 278 48.59 15.10 9.09
CA LEU A 278 48.10 14.34 7.94
C LEU A 278 49.04 13.18 7.55
N GLU A 279 50.35 13.41 7.56
CA GLU A 279 51.34 12.38 7.22
C GLU A 279 51.46 11.31 8.33
N GLU A 280 51.28 11.70 9.59
CA GLU A 280 51.10 10.76 10.72
C GLU A 280 49.83 9.92 10.55
N TYR A 281 48.67 10.56 10.31
CA TYR A 281 47.41 9.86 10.06
C TYR A 281 47.53 8.87 8.89
N ARG A 282 48.14 9.30 7.77
CA ARG A 282 48.37 8.46 6.60
C ARG A 282 49.25 7.24 6.94
N ARG A 283 50.33 7.46 7.69
CA ARG A 283 51.26 6.40 8.12
C ARG A 283 50.57 5.37 9.03
N ASN A 284 49.76 5.83 9.99
CA ASN A 284 49.22 4.98 11.04
C ASN A 284 47.92 4.26 10.62
N TYR A 285 47.12 4.84 9.73
CA TYR A 285 45.77 4.33 9.40
C TYR A 285 45.50 4.08 7.91
N VAL A 286 46.36 4.55 6.99
CA VAL A 286 46.10 4.50 5.54
C VAL A 286 47.11 3.63 4.79
N VAL A 287 48.36 3.56 5.27
CA VAL A 287 49.38 2.63 4.76
C VAL A 287 49.13 1.17 5.21
N PRO A 288 48.93 0.85 6.50
CA PRO A 288 48.82 -0.55 6.96
C PRO A 288 47.46 -1.22 6.73
N ALA A 289 46.47 -0.52 6.18
CA ALA A 289 45.12 -1.05 6.03
C ALA A 289 44.97 -1.92 4.76
N GLU A 290 44.47 -3.15 4.92
CA GLU A 290 44.22 -4.11 3.83
C GLU A 290 43.26 -3.57 2.74
N PRO A 291 43.23 -4.14 1.53
CA PRO A 291 42.18 -3.89 0.54
C PRO A 291 40.77 -4.21 1.08
N GLY A 292 39.72 -3.56 0.56
CA GLY A 292 38.34 -3.77 1.04
C GLY A 292 38.03 -3.12 2.40
N ARG A 293 38.63 -1.94 2.65
CA ARG A 293 38.76 -1.28 3.97
C ARG A 293 37.44 -1.11 4.72
N LYS A 294 37.24 -1.91 5.77
CA LYS A 294 36.35 -1.54 6.88
C LYS A 294 36.96 -0.34 7.61
N GLN A 295 36.29 0.80 7.54
CA GLN A 295 36.65 1.99 8.30
C GLN A 295 36.46 1.72 9.81
N SER A 296 37.57 1.43 10.52
CA SER A 296 37.58 1.18 11.96
C SER A 296 37.18 2.45 12.74
N LYS A 297 36.66 2.28 13.96
CA LYS A 297 36.25 3.42 14.79
C LYS A 297 37.43 4.37 15.04
N GLU A 298 38.56 3.82 15.49
CA GLU A 298 39.81 4.55 15.71
C GLU A 298 40.27 5.35 14.49
N LYS A 299 40.21 4.76 13.29
CA LYS A 299 40.59 5.44 12.04
C LYS A 299 39.66 6.61 11.71
N VAL A 300 38.35 6.46 11.95
CA VAL A 300 37.38 7.54 11.68
C VAL A 300 37.44 8.62 12.75
N ASP A 301 37.62 8.27 14.02
CA ASP A 301 37.81 9.23 15.11
C ASP A 301 39.11 10.05 14.89
N ALA A 302 40.19 9.41 14.44
CA ALA A 302 41.42 10.08 14.03
C ALA A 302 41.23 10.96 12.78
N LEU A 303 40.47 10.50 11.78
CA LEU A 303 40.12 11.28 10.59
C LEU A 303 39.32 12.54 10.95
N LEU A 304 38.29 12.41 11.79
CA LEU A 304 37.46 13.52 12.25
C LEU A 304 38.30 14.59 12.97
N ARG A 305 39.25 14.16 13.83
CA ARG A 305 40.20 15.04 14.52
C ARG A 305 41.11 15.80 13.55
N VAL A 306 41.63 15.14 12.51
CA VAL A 306 42.52 15.78 11.52
C VAL A 306 41.73 16.60 10.48
N ALA A 307 40.49 16.24 10.17
CA ALA A 307 39.58 17.05 9.36
C ALA A 307 39.22 18.36 10.09
N GLY A 308 38.76 18.28 11.33
CA GLY A 308 38.32 19.43 12.14
C GLY A 308 39.43 20.41 12.56
N SER A 309 40.71 20.04 12.39
CA SER A 309 41.86 20.88 12.75
C SER A 309 42.50 21.63 11.56
N TYR A 310 41.85 21.66 10.40
CA TYR A 310 42.34 22.41 9.23
C TYR A 310 42.44 23.92 9.53
N PRO A 311 43.61 24.56 9.36
CA PRO A 311 43.87 25.92 9.83
C PRO A 311 43.35 26.99 8.85
N PHE A 312 42.02 27.07 8.71
CA PHE A 312 41.33 28.00 7.81
C PHE A 312 41.74 29.47 7.98
N ASP A 313 42.11 29.90 9.18
CA ASP A 313 42.45 31.29 9.48
C ASP A 313 43.91 31.65 9.12
N ARG A 314 44.75 30.65 8.81
CA ARG A 314 46.13 30.87 8.33
C ARG A 314 46.24 30.82 6.80
N ILE A 315 45.39 30.03 6.16
CA ILE A 315 45.40 29.81 4.70
C ILE A 315 44.43 30.81 4.07
N GLN A 316 44.90 31.72 3.22
CA GLN A 316 44.03 32.67 2.53
C GLN A 316 43.68 32.15 1.12
N ASP A 317 42.47 31.60 0.98
CA ASP A 317 41.92 31.07 -0.28
C ASP A 317 40.50 31.63 -0.49
N LYS A 318 40.14 31.95 -1.74
CA LYS A 318 38.80 32.41 -2.11
C LYS A 318 37.73 31.33 -1.87
N GLU A 319 38.10 30.06 -1.88
CA GLU A 319 37.20 28.93 -1.62
C GLU A 319 37.07 28.58 -0.13
N ASN A 320 37.88 29.17 0.78
CA ASN A 320 38.01 28.66 2.15
C ASN A 320 36.70 28.65 2.94
N ASN A 321 35.81 29.63 2.77
CA ASN A 321 34.52 29.66 3.46
C ASN A 321 33.60 28.52 2.99
N ALA A 322 33.51 28.29 1.68
CA ALA A 322 32.73 27.19 1.10
C ALA A 322 33.31 25.81 1.46
N ILE A 323 34.63 25.72 1.65
CA ILE A 323 35.29 24.51 2.18
C ILE A 323 34.98 24.35 3.68
N ARG A 324 35.02 25.42 4.48
CA ARG A 324 34.70 25.40 5.92
C ARG A 324 33.27 24.92 6.16
N GLU A 325 32.29 25.44 5.43
CA GLU A 325 30.90 24.98 5.47
C GLU A 325 30.78 23.50 5.12
N LYS A 326 31.29 23.08 3.94
CA LYS A 326 31.21 21.68 3.48
C LYS A 326 31.90 20.70 4.44
N LEU A 327 33.05 21.09 5.00
CA LEU A 327 33.81 20.25 5.92
C LEU A 327 33.05 20.07 7.25
N ASN A 328 32.51 21.15 7.80
CA ASN A 328 31.70 21.12 9.02
C ASN A 328 30.40 20.33 8.84
N ASP A 329 29.69 20.54 7.72
CA ASP A 329 28.51 19.73 7.32
C ASP A 329 28.88 18.25 7.27
N THR A 330 29.97 17.90 6.57
CA THR A 330 30.41 16.50 6.41
C THR A 330 30.80 15.84 7.74
N ILE A 331 31.53 16.55 8.61
CA ILE A 331 31.89 16.09 9.95
C ILE A 331 30.64 15.86 10.81
N SER A 332 29.68 16.80 10.78
CA SER A 332 28.39 16.68 11.47
C SER A 332 27.61 15.45 11.00
N TRP A 333 27.46 15.29 9.69
CA TRP A 333 26.75 14.15 9.08
C TRP A 333 27.43 12.82 9.40
N LEU A 334 28.76 12.76 9.41
CA LEU A 334 29.51 11.55 9.74
C LEU A 334 29.34 11.14 11.21
N ASN A 335 29.32 12.10 12.14
CA ASN A 335 29.03 11.83 13.55
C ASN A 335 27.61 11.26 13.74
N VAL A 336 26.60 11.85 13.08
CA VAL A 336 25.21 11.35 13.14
C VAL A 336 25.09 9.96 12.49
N LEU A 337 25.85 9.68 11.43
CA LEU A 337 25.92 8.34 10.82
C LEU A 337 26.61 7.32 11.73
N ILE A 338 27.63 7.70 12.51
CA ILE A 338 28.25 6.82 13.54
C ILE A 338 27.22 6.46 14.61
N GLU A 339 26.53 7.45 15.19
CA GLU A 339 25.52 7.22 16.23
C GLU A 339 24.39 6.30 15.73
N LYS A 340 23.90 6.54 14.52
CA LYS A 340 22.84 5.72 13.89
C LYS A 340 23.33 4.31 13.54
N LYS A 341 24.59 4.16 13.09
CA LYS A 341 25.23 2.87 12.82
C LYS A 341 25.34 2.05 14.10
N ASP A 342 25.82 2.65 15.19
CA ASP A 342 25.97 1.96 16.48
C ASP A 342 24.58 1.56 17.04
N LYS A 343 23.54 2.38 16.83
CA LYS A 343 22.13 2.05 17.13
C LYS A 343 21.49 0.98 16.23
N LEU A 344 22.13 0.55 15.12
CA LEU A 344 21.59 -0.53 14.29
C LEU A 344 21.54 -1.88 15.01
N VAL A 345 22.36 -2.10 16.04
CA VAL A 345 22.35 -3.35 16.83
C VAL A 345 20.95 -3.61 17.40
N ASN A 346 20.29 -2.57 17.90
CA ASN A 346 18.95 -2.67 18.48
C ASN A 346 17.89 -2.94 17.41
N ARG A 347 17.97 -2.25 16.24
CA ARG A 347 17.08 -2.54 15.09
C ARG A 347 17.27 -3.96 14.56
N LYS A 348 18.52 -4.43 14.49
CA LYS A 348 18.88 -5.79 14.08
C LYS A 348 18.28 -6.82 15.04
N GLN A 349 18.43 -6.62 16.34
CA GLN A 349 17.87 -7.51 17.35
C GLN A 349 16.34 -7.59 17.26
N ALA A 350 15.65 -6.44 17.15
CA ALA A 350 14.20 -6.41 16.95
C ALA A 350 13.77 -7.15 15.66
N GLN A 351 14.48 -6.94 14.55
CA GLN A 351 14.20 -7.64 13.30
C GLN A 351 14.45 -9.16 13.39
N SER A 352 15.51 -9.61 14.06
CA SER A 352 15.73 -11.04 14.32
C SER A 352 14.58 -11.66 15.12
N VAL A 353 14.05 -10.94 16.11
CA VAL A 353 12.93 -11.36 16.95
C VAL A 353 11.63 -11.43 16.14
N ASP A 354 11.28 -10.40 15.36
CA ASP A 354 10.09 -10.44 14.51
C ASP A 354 10.19 -11.50 13.39
N ASN A 355 11.38 -11.71 12.81
CA ASN A 355 11.62 -12.78 11.83
C ASN A 355 11.43 -14.17 12.46
N LEU A 356 11.95 -14.39 13.66
CA LEU A 356 11.82 -15.67 14.37
C LEU A 356 10.35 -15.96 14.74
N LEU A 357 9.61 -14.93 15.17
CA LEU A 357 8.18 -15.05 15.41
C LEU A 357 7.42 -15.43 14.13
N GLN A 358 7.65 -14.71 13.01
CA GLN A 358 7.00 -15.01 11.73
C GLN A 358 7.34 -16.43 11.22
N LYS A 359 8.58 -16.91 11.44
CA LYS A 359 8.98 -18.29 11.17
C LYS A 359 8.13 -19.28 11.99
N ILE A 360 7.96 -19.05 13.29
CA ILE A 360 7.12 -19.90 14.16
C ILE A 360 5.65 -19.86 13.71
N GLU A 361 5.10 -18.68 13.41
CA GLU A 361 3.73 -18.54 12.88
C GLU A 361 3.52 -19.30 11.57
N SER A 362 4.49 -19.25 10.66
CA SER A 362 4.49 -20.00 9.41
C SER A 362 4.58 -21.51 9.64
N MET A 363 5.40 -21.97 10.59
CA MET A 363 5.46 -23.39 10.99
C MET A 363 4.13 -23.88 11.56
N VAL A 364 3.47 -23.11 12.45
CA VAL A 364 2.15 -23.47 12.99
C VAL A 364 1.11 -23.58 11.87
N GLN A 365 1.03 -22.59 10.98
CA GLN A 365 0.04 -22.57 9.89
C GLN A 365 0.26 -23.70 8.87
N SER A 366 1.51 -23.92 8.45
CA SER A 366 1.85 -24.98 7.49
C SER A 366 1.66 -26.38 8.08
N HIS A 367 2.14 -26.64 9.30
CA HIS A 367 1.92 -27.90 10.00
C HIS A 367 0.44 -28.21 10.18
N THR A 368 -0.33 -27.24 10.71
CA THR A 368 -1.78 -27.41 10.91
C THR A 368 -2.48 -27.77 9.59
N LYS A 369 -2.16 -27.06 8.51
CA LYS A 369 -2.83 -27.23 7.22
C LYS A 369 -2.42 -28.51 6.48
N GLN A 370 -1.16 -28.94 6.60
CA GLN A 370 -0.62 -30.11 5.89
C GLN A 370 -0.90 -31.42 6.63
N ASN A 371 -0.67 -31.45 7.94
CA ASN A 371 -0.72 -32.67 8.74
C ASN A 371 -2.06 -32.86 9.45
N LEU A 372 -2.89 -31.82 9.55
CA LEU A 372 -4.11 -31.78 10.37
C LEU A 372 -3.84 -32.24 11.82
N ASP A 373 -2.74 -31.75 12.40
CA ASP A 373 -2.28 -32.07 13.75
C ASP A 373 -1.68 -30.82 14.42
N ILE A 374 -1.67 -30.80 15.76
CA ILE A 374 -1.15 -29.69 16.57
C ILE A 374 0.38 -29.56 16.40
N PHE A 375 0.88 -28.33 16.36
CA PHE A 375 2.31 -28.05 16.28
C PHE A 375 2.91 -27.92 17.68
N GLN A 376 3.88 -28.78 18.01
CA GLN A 376 4.59 -28.80 19.28
C GLN A 376 5.90 -28.00 19.16
N ILE A 377 6.16 -27.07 20.10
CA ILE A 377 7.39 -26.28 20.13
C ILE A 377 7.86 -25.99 21.55
N ASP A 378 9.18 -26.12 21.73
CA ASP A 378 9.95 -25.59 22.84
C ASP A 378 10.37 -24.15 22.47
N LEU A 379 9.63 -23.15 22.99
CA LEU A 379 9.89 -21.74 22.69
C LEU A 379 11.23 -21.27 23.28
N ARG A 380 11.58 -21.75 24.48
CA ARG A 380 12.86 -21.47 25.15
C ARG A 380 14.04 -21.77 24.22
N ARG A 381 14.06 -22.98 23.67
CA ARG A 381 15.14 -23.48 22.83
C ARG A 381 15.20 -22.83 21.45
N GLU A 382 14.06 -22.48 20.85
CA GLU A 382 14.05 -21.78 19.56
C GLU A 382 14.46 -20.31 19.70
N VAL A 383 14.15 -19.65 20.83
CA VAL A 383 14.68 -18.31 21.17
C VAL A 383 16.18 -18.37 21.45
N LEU A 384 16.66 -19.31 22.29
CA LEU A 384 18.09 -19.45 22.64
C LEU A 384 18.99 -19.80 21.43
N ARG A 385 18.45 -20.40 20.37
CA ARG A 385 19.16 -20.57 19.09
C ARG A 385 19.51 -19.24 18.41
N THR A 386 18.77 -18.18 18.71
CA THR A 386 18.87 -16.86 18.06
C THR A 386 19.45 -15.79 18.99
N VAL A 387 19.16 -15.86 20.29
CA VAL A 387 19.57 -14.89 21.31
C VAL A 387 20.32 -15.59 22.44
N LYS A 388 21.60 -15.26 22.58
CA LYS A 388 22.54 -15.90 23.52
C LYS A 388 22.51 -15.34 24.95
N ASP A 389 21.72 -14.30 25.19
CA ASP A 389 21.54 -13.71 26.52
C ASP A 389 20.32 -14.34 27.20
N GLU A 390 20.55 -15.00 28.32
CA GLU A 390 19.54 -15.83 29.01
C GLU A 390 18.34 -15.01 29.51
N ALA A 391 18.58 -13.77 29.95
CA ALA A 391 17.56 -12.88 30.49
C ALA A 391 16.71 -12.24 29.39
N GLN A 392 17.34 -11.80 28.29
CA GLN A 392 16.65 -11.32 27.11
C GLN A 392 15.84 -12.44 26.45
N ALA A 393 16.38 -13.67 26.41
CA ALA A 393 15.64 -14.84 25.96
C ALA A 393 14.39 -15.10 26.82
N MET A 394 14.46 -14.94 28.16
CA MET A 394 13.27 -15.06 29.03
C MET A 394 12.22 -13.98 28.75
N ALA A 395 12.63 -12.73 28.50
CA ALA A 395 11.67 -11.69 28.11
C ALA A 395 10.99 -12.01 26.77
N MET A 396 11.76 -12.45 25.77
CA MET A 396 11.26 -12.76 24.43
C MET A 396 10.36 -14.00 24.38
N GLU A 397 10.69 -15.05 25.15
CA GLU A 397 9.87 -16.26 25.29
C GLU A 397 8.45 -15.92 25.78
N ASN A 398 8.34 -15.14 26.86
CA ASN A 398 7.07 -14.69 27.41
C ASN A 398 6.31 -13.77 26.42
N GLU A 399 7.02 -12.94 25.65
CA GLU A 399 6.41 -12.11 24.61
C GLU A 399 5.89 -12.95 23.43
N PHE A 400 6.64 -13.96 23.00
CA PHE A 400 6.27 -14.89 21.93
C PHE A 400 5.06 -15.72 22.31
N GLU A 401 5.07 -16.33 23.50
CA GLU A 401 3.92 -17.05 24.06
C GLU A 401 2.68 -16.15 24.02
N LYS A 402 2.75 -14.94 24.57
CA LYS A 402 1.65 -13.98 24.56
C LYS A 402 1.20 -13.58 23.14
N LYS A 403 2.11 -13.37 22.19
CA LYS A 403 1.77 -13.04 20.79
C LYS A 403 1.11 -14.22 20.07
N LEU A 404 1.61 -15.45 20.26
CA LEU A 404 1.11 -16.67 19.62
C LEU A 404 -0.23 -17.13 20.20
N MET A 405 -0.43 -17.10 21.53
CA MET A 405 -1.71 -17.45 22.18
C MET A 405 -2.87 -16.52 21.78
N ASN A 406 -2.57 -15.27 21.39
CA ASN A 406 -3.53 -14.33 20.85
C ASN A 406 -3.88 -14.57 19.37
N ARG A 407 -3.02 -15.26 18.61
CA ARG A 407 -3.21 -15.52 17.17
C ARG A 407 -3.75 -16.91 16.87
N PHE A 408 -3.39 -17.90 17.70
CA PHE A 408 -3.68 -19.32 17.49
C PHE A 408 -4.59 -19.92 18.58
N GLY A 409 -5.02 -21.17 18.38
CA GLY A 409 -5.34 -22.06 19.50
C GLY A 409 -4.04 -22.50 20.18
N SER A 410 -4.03 -22.59 21.51
CA SER A 410 -2.80 -22.77 22.29
C SER A 410 -3.00 -23.56 23.58
N TYR A 411 -2.00 -24.36 23.96
CA TYR A 411 -1.94 -25.08 25.23
C TYR A 411 -0.47 -25.17 25.69
N LYS A 412 -0.21 -25.03 26.99
CA LYS A 412 1.15 -25.09 27.56
C LYS A 412 1.23 -26.19 28.61
N ALA A 413 2.13 -27.14 28.39
CA ALA A 413 2.48 -28.16 29.36
C ALA A 413 3.77 -27.76 30.07
N MET A 414 3.72 -27.63 31.40
CA MET A 414 4.92 -27.48 32.23
C MET A 414 5.53 -28.86 32.49
N GLN A 415 6.84 -28.98 32.26
CA GLN A 415 7.61 -30.17 32.61
C GLN A 415 8.17 -30.07 34.04
N SER A 416 8.63 -31.21 34.56
CA SER A 416 9.16 -31.35 35.92
C SER A 416 10.48 -30.61 36.19
N ASP A 417 11.15 -30.11 35.15
CA ASP A 417 12.35 -29.26 35.22
C ASP A 417 12.03 -27.76 35.20
N GLY A 418 10.75 -27.38 35.06
CA GLY A 418 10.30 -25.99 34.91
C GLY A 418 10.26 -25.49 33.46
N SER A 419 10.68 -26.28 32.47
CA SER A 419 10.53 -25.93 31.05
C SER A 419 9.06 -26.02 30.61
N GLY A 420 8.69 -25.24 29.58
CA GLY A 420 7.32 -25.16 29.08
C GLY A 420 7.22 -25.55 27.60
N ILE A 421 6.71 -26.75 27.33
CA ILE A 421 6.34 -27.13 25.95
C ILE A 421 5.02 -26.45 25.59
N CYS A 422 5.04 -25.69 24.51
CA CYS A 422 3.87 -25.04 23.96
C CYS A 422 3.35 -25.82 22.75
N TYR A 423 2.05 -26.01 22.68
CA TYR A 423 1.34 -26.59 21.56
C TYR A 423 0.47 -25.49 20.92
N PHE A 424 0.46 -25.42 19.59
CA PHE A 424 -0.28 -24.42 18.83
C PHE A 424 -1.03 -25.03 17.65
N VAL A 425 -2.11 -24.38 17.21
CA VAL A 425 -2.90 -24.78 16.04
C VAL A 425 -3.56 -23.58 15.38
N ASP A 426 -3.58 -23.55 14.04
CA ASP A 426 -4.40 -22.58 13.31
C ASP A 426 -5.89 -22.95 13.46
N GLN A 427 -6.62 -22.18 14.27
CA GLN A 427 -8.02 -22.44 14.60
C GLN A 427 -8.94 -22.47 13.36
N LYS A 428 -8.48 -21.96 12.20
CA LYS A 428 -9.16 -22.09 10.91
C LYS A 428 -9.42 -23.53 10.45
N TYR A 429 -8.69 -24.52 10.98
CA TYR A 429 -8.82 -25.93 10.62
C TYR A 429 -9.05 -26.85 11.83
N MET A 430 -9.34 -26.29 13.02
CA MET A 430 -9.44 -27.03 14.28
C MET A 430 -10.37 -28.24 14.21
N SER A 431 -11.52 -28.11 13.55
CA SER A 431 -12.46 -29.22 13.43
C SER A 431 -11.93 -30.41 12.64
N SER A 432 -11.09 -30.17 11.64
CA SER A 432 -10.42 -31.23 10.86
C SER A 432 -9.23 -31.82 11.61
N VAL A 433 -8.52 -31.02 12.42
CA VAL A 433 -7.46 -31.50 13.32
C VAL A 433 -8.03 -32.50 14.34
N LEU A 434 -9.14 -32.15 14.99
CA LEU A 434 -9.82 -33.05 15.92
C LEU A 434 -10.31 -34.33 15.24
N GLU A 435 -10.84 -34.24 14.01
CA GLU A 435 -11.32 -35.44 13.32
C GLU A 435 -10.16 -36.36 12.92
N ASN A 436 -9.09 -35.81 12.34
CA ASN A 436 -7.89 -36.54 11.97
C ASN A 436 -7.27 -37.26 13.18
N LEU A 437 -7.05 -36.55 14.28
CA LEU A 437 -6.54 -37.15 15.52
C LEU A 437 -7.45 -38.26 16.05
N SER A 438 -8.78 -38.06 16.05
CA SER A 438 -9.75 -39.12 16.46
C SER A 438 -9.71 -40.37 15.58
N ARG A 439 -9.29 -40.24 14.31
CA ARG A 439 -9.04 -41.39 13.42
C ARG A 439 -7.70 -42.07 13.76
N GLN A 440 -6.66 -41.27 14.01
CA GLN A 440 -5.30 -41.73 14.32
C GLN A 440 -5.16 -42.39 15.69
N MET A 441 -6.03 -42.10 16.67
CA MET A 441 -6.07 -42.75 17.99
C MET A 441 -6.17 -44.30 17.97
N LYS A 442 -6.47 -44.89 16.82
CA LYS A 442 -6.52 -46.36 16.61
C LYS A 442 -5.18 -46.96 16.17
N THR A 443 -4.20 -46.13 15.82
CA THR A 443 -2.97 -46.53 15.12
C THR A 443 -1.70 -45.84 15.64
N ASP A 444 -1.82 -44.64 16.20
CA ASP A 444 -0.73 -43.90 16.88
C ASP A 444 -1.02 -43.81 18.38
N THR A 445 -0.10 -44.31 19.20
CA THR A 445 -0.20 -44.27 20.66
C THR A 445 -0.11 -42.85 21.22
N GLY A 446 0.56 -41.91 20.52
CA GLY A 446 0.63 -40.50 20.90
C GLY A 446 -0.57 -39.67 20.47
N ALA A 447 -1.38 -40.13 19.51
CA ALA A 447 -2.52 -39.36 18.99
C ALA A 447 -3.62 -39.13 20.04
N ALA A 448 -3.73 -40.01 21.05
CA ALA A 448 -4.67 -39.83 22.15
C ALA A 448 -4.34 -38.61 23.04
N GLU A 449 -3.06 -38.40 23.35
CA GLU A 449 -2.60 -37.23 24.11
C GLU A 449 -2.79 -35.95 23.30
N ARG A 450 -2.39 -35.96 22.01
CA ARG A 450 -2.57 -34.82 21.10
C ARG A 450 -4.05 -34.47 20.90
N TYR A 451 -4.94 -35.47 20.88
CA TYR A 451 -6.40 -35.27 20.79
C TYR A 451 -6.98 -34.59 22.03
N GLU A 452 -6.64 -35.04 23.24
CA GLU A 452 -7.14 -34.42 24.49
C GLU A 452 -6.60 -32.98 24.64
N ILE A 453 -5.35 -32.73 24.24
CA ILE A 453 -4.75 -31.38 24.17
C ILE A 453 -5.51 -30.50 23.16
N ALA A 454 -5.76 -30.99 21.93
CA ALA A 454 -6.50 -30.27 20.90
C ALA A 454 -7.96 -30.00 21.33
N MET A 455 -8.58 -30.92 22.07
CA MET A 455 -9.92 -30.72 22.63
C MET A 455 -9.93 -29.60 23.67
N SER A 456 -8.92 -29.54 24.55
CA SER A 456 -8.75 -28.45 25.51
C SER A 456 -8.61 -27.08 24.83
N MET A 457 -7.84 -27.01 23.73
CA MET A 457 -7.75 -25.80 22.90
C MET A 457 -9.11 -25.45 22.26
N TYR A 458 -9.82 -26.43 21.71
CA TYR A 458 -11.13 -26.22 21.07
C TYR A 458 -12.17 -25.71 22.07
N GLU A 459 -12.21 -26.24 23.29
CA GLU A 459 -13.07 -25.72 24.34
C GLU A 459 -12.76 -24.24 24.66
N GLN A 460 -11.49 -23.85 24.72
CA GLN A 460 -11.10 -22.45 24.97
C GLN A 460 -11.51 -21.54 23.80
N LEU A 461 -11.30 -21.98 22.56
CA LEU A 461 -11.70 -21.27 21.33
C LEU A 461 -13.23 -21.10 21.24
N ALA A 462 -14.00 -22.15 21.57
CA ALA A 462 -15.45 -22.12 21.59
C ALA A 462 -16.00 -21.25 22.72
N LYS A 463 -15.45 -21.35 23.94
CA LYS A 463 -15.82 -20.50 25.08
C LYS A 463 -15.56 -19.01 24.80
N ARG A 464 -14.46 -18.67 24.13
CA ARG A 464 -14.16 -17.28 23.70
C ARG A 464 -14.90 -16.82 22.43
N LYS A 465 -15.72 -17.69 21.81
CA LYS A 465 -16.38 -17.47 20.51
C LYS A 465 -15.42 -16.94 19.45
N ASP A 466 -14.26 -17.58 19.31
CA ASP A 466 -13.20 -17.14 18.41
C ASP A 466 -13.71 -17.00 16.97
N PRO A 467 -13.64 -15.80 16.35
CA PRO A 467 -14.25 -15.56 15.04
C PRO A 467 -13.53 -16.35 13.93
N ALA A 468 -12.26 -16.70 14.10
CA ALA A 468 -11.47 -17.42 13.11
C ALA A 468 -11.65 -18.95 13.18
N LEU A 469 -12.38 -19.46 14.18
CA LEU A 469 -12.63 -20.89 14.37
C LEU A 469 -13.28 -21.50 13.11
N ASP A 470 -12.65 -22.53 12.58
CA ASP A 470 -13.02 -23.27 11.37
C ASP A 470 -13.19 -22.42 10.10
N GLN A 471 -12.72 -21.17 10.07
CA GLN A 471 -12.86 -20.29 8.90
C GLN A 471 -12.17 -20.81 7.62
N GLY A 472 -11.19 -21.70 7.73
CA GLY A 472 -10.49 -22.33 6.60
C GLY A 472 -11.26 -23.48 5.96
N LEU A 473 -12.37 -23.92 6.56
CA LEU A 473 -13.21 -25.02 6.09
C LEU A 473 -14.45 -24.48 5.35
N SER A 474 -14.93 -25.19 4.33
CA SER A 474 -16.19 -24.86 3.65
C SER A 474 -17.40 -25.03 4.58
N ALA A 475 -18.54 -24.46 4.21
CA ALA A 475 -19.78 -24.61 4.99
C ALA A 475 -20.23 -26.08 5.10
N GLU A 476 -20.06 -26.86 4.03
CA GLU A 476 -20.40 -28.28 3.98
C GLU A 476 -19.47 -29.12 4.87
N GLU A 477 -18.15 -28.90 4.82
CA GLU A 477 -17.19 -29.56 5.71
C GLU A 477 -17.50 -29.27 7.18
N ARG A 478 -17.80 -28.02 7.55
CA ARG A 478 -18.17 -27.68 8.94
C ARG A 478 -19.42 -28.41 9.41
N ILE A 479 -20.45 -28.49 8.56
CA ILE A 479 -21.68 -29.23 8.87
C ILE A 479 -21.36 -30.73 9.07
N ASN A 480 -20.66 -31.35 8.12
CA ASN A 480 -20.32 -32.78 8.16
C ASN A 480 -19.44 -33.11 9.39
N LEU A 481 -18.41 -32.31 9.66
CA LEU A 481 -17.52 -32.48 10.81
C LEU A 481 -18.24 -32.28 12.15
N SER A 482 -19.21 -31.35 12.23
CA SER A 482 -20.01 -31.17 13.45
C SER A 482 -20.90 -32.38 13.76
N GLN A 483 -21.51 -32.97 12.73
CA GLN A 483 -22.34 -34.18 12.87
C GLN A 483 -21.48 -35.41 13.23
N MET A 484 -20.33 -35.58 12.57
CA MET A 484 -19.36 -36.64 12.88
C MET A 484 -18.78 -36.50 14.28
N ARG A 485 -18.51 -35.27 14.78
CA ARG A 485 -18.07 -35.05 16.16
C ARG A 485 -19.14 -35.45 17.17
N ALA A 486 -20.40 -35.06 16.98
CA ALA A 486 -21.49 -35.46 17.89
C ALA A 486 -21.62 -36.99 17.99
N HIS A 487 -21.51 -37.68 16.85
CA HIS A 487 -21.50 -39.15 16.80
C HIS A 487 -20.29 -39.78 17.50
N ASN A 488 -19.08 -39.27 17.22
CA ASN A 488 -17.84 -39.86 17.76
C ASN A 488 -17.59 -39.53 19.24
N VAL A 489 -18.03 -38.37 19.73
CA VAL A 489 -17.96 -38.01 21.16
C VAL A 489 -18.88 -38.92 21.98
N ASN A 490 -20.12 -39.16 21.53
CA ASN A 490 -21.01 -40.12 22.18
C ASN A 490 -20.38 -41.51 22.21
N LYS A 491 -19.84 -41.99 21.09
CA LYS A 491 -19.18 -43.30 21.01
C LYS A 491 -17.96 -43.44 21.94
N HIS A 492 -17.12 -42.41 22.08
CA HIS A 492 -15.99 -42.44 23.01
C HIS A 492 -16.40 -42.27 24.48
N ALA A 493 -17.48 -41.54 24.77
CA ALA A 493 -18.07 -41.47 26.11
C ALA A 493 -18.66 -42.84 26.50
N GLU A 494 -19.36 -43.51 25.58
CA GLU A 494 -19.85 -44.88 25.74
C GLU A 494 -18.70 -45.86 25.97
N THR A 495 -17.59 -45.84 25.20
CA THR A 495 -16.47 -46.75 25.48
C THR A 495 -15.81 -46.47 26.83
N LYS A 496 -15.52 -45.20 27.18
CA LYS A 496 -14.93 -44.86 28.50
C LYS A 496 -15.90 -45.17 29.66
N GLN A 497 -17.22 -45.17 29.45
CA GLN A 497 -18.20 -45.66 30.43
C GLN A 497 -18.24 -47.19 30.50
N LEU A 498 -18.23 -47.89 29.37
CA LEU A 498 -18.22 -49.35 29.31
C LEU A 498 -16.96 -49.93 29.96
N GLU A 499 -15.78 -49.34 29.72
CA GLU A 499 -14.52 -49.69 30.40
C GLU A 499 -14.60 -49.46 31.92
N ARG A 500 -15.14 -48.30 32.36
CA ARG A 500 -15.33 -48.00 33.80
C ARG A 500 -16.37 -48.91 34.48
N ASN A 501 -17.38 -49.37 33.74
CA ASN A 501 -18.40 -50.28 34.25
C ASN A 501 -17.90 -51.74 34.26
N ALA A 502 -17.16 -52.17 33.24
CA ALA A 502 -16.50 -53.48 33.20
C ALA A 502 -15.47 -53.62 34.33
N ASN A 503 -14.63 -52.59 34.54
CA ASN A 503 -13.65 -52.56 35.63
C ASN A 503 -14.29 -52.44 37.04
N ARG A 504 -15.62 -52.29 37.15
CA ARG A 504 -16.36 -52.37 38.43
C ARG A 504 -16.98 -53.73 38.71
N TYR A 505 -17.15 -54.59 37.70
CA TYR A 505 -17.72 -55.93 37.86
C TYR A 505 -16.87 -56.95 37.08
N ASN A 506 -15.85 -57.48 37.74
CA ASN A 506 -14.87 -58.40 37.15
C ASN A 506 -15.44 -59.83 36.95
N ILE A 507 -16.47 -59.94 36.10
CA ILE A 507 -17.10 -61.19 35.67
C ILE A 507 -17.03 -61.23 34.13
N PRO A 508 -16.33 -62.20 33.52
CA PRO A 508 -16.25 -62.32 32.07
C PRO A 508 -17.66 -62.47 31.46
N GLN A 509 -17.98 -61.69 30.41
CA GLN A 509 -19.34 -61.61 29.86
C GLN A 509 -19.96 -62.97 29.47
N GLY A 510 -19.13 -63.92 29.01
CA GLY A 510 -19.57 -65.29 28.71
C GLY A 510 -20.10 -66.05 29.93
N VAL A 511 -19.63 -65.77 31.14
CA VAL A 511 -20.13 -66.38 32.38
C VAL A 511 -21.54 -65.90 32.70
N LEU A 512 -21.83 -64.60 32.52
CA LEU A 512 -23.16 -64.05 32.82
C LEU A 512 -24.22 -64.60 31.85
N VAL A 513 -23.90 -64.68 30.56
CA VAL A 513 -24.77 -65.32 29.54
C VAL A 513 -24.94 -66.81 29.85
N SER A 514 -23.84 -67.52 30.16
CA SER A 514 -23.89 -68.93 30.57
C SER A 514 -24.79 -69.16 31.78
N LEU A 515 -24.73 -68.29 32.81
CA LEU A 515 -25.55 -68.43 34.01
C LEU A 515 -27.04 -68.24 33.71
N ILE A 516 -27.39 -67.20 32.95
CA ILE A 516 -28.79 -66.91 32.56
C ILE A 516 -29.33 -68.03 31.66
N SER A 517 -28.53 -68.50 30.70
CA SER A 517 -28.88 -69.65 29.87
C SER A 517 -29.04 -70.93 30.68
N ALA A 518 -28.16 -71.21 31.64
CA ALA A 518 -28.24 -72.40 32.50
C ALA A 518 -29.45 -72.38 33.44
N ILE A 519 -29.83 -71.21 33.96
CA ILE A 519 -31.05 -71.03 34.76
C ILE A 519 -32.31 -71.30 33.92
N LEU A 520 -32.37 -70.75 32.70
CA LEU A 520 -33.48 -71.01 31.77
C LEU A 520 -33.51 -72.48 31.30
N PHE A 521 -32.34 -73.10 31.08
CA PHE A 521 -32.21 -74.51 30.69
C PHE A 521 -32.65 -75.45 31.83
N GLY A 522 -32.25 -75.16 33.07
CA GLY A 522 -32.71 -75.87 34.27
C GLY A 522 -34.22 -75.75 34.47
N ALA A 523 -34.78 -74.55 34.32
CA ALA A 523 -36.23 -74.33 34.40
C ALA A 523 -37.01 -75.10 33.31
N ALA A 524 -36.50 -75.15 32.08
CA ALA A 524 -37.11 -75.92 30.98
C ALA A 524 -37.02 -77.45 31.22
N MET A 525 -35.85 -77.95 31.66
CA MET A 525 -35.63 -79.37 31.97
C MET A 525 -36.53 -79.87 33.11
N PHE A 526 -36.97 -79.00 34.02
CA PHE A 526 -37.83 -79.39 35.14
C PHE A 526 -39.32 -79.59 34.77
N TYR A 527 -39.77 -79.10 33.60
CA TYR A 527 -41.20 -79.06 33.25
C TYR A 527 -41.65 -79.97 32.11
N SER A 528 -40.81 -80.27 31.10
CA SER A 528 -41.11 -81.33 30.11
C SER A 528 -39.90 -81.68 29.24
N THR A 529 -39.57 -82.97 29.16
CA THR A 529 -38.55 -83.49 28.22
C THR A 529 -38.96 -83.40 26.74
N GLN A 530 -40.22 -83.08 26.43
CA GLN A 530 -40.70 -82.94 25.04
C GLN A 530 -40.54 -81.52 24.47
N LEU A 531 -40.29 -80.50 25.29
CA LEU A 531 -40.17 -79.10 24.83
C LEU A 531 -38.80 -78.72 24.26
N PHE A 532 -37.76 -79.53 24.50
CA PHE A 532 -36.37 -79.25 24.11
C PHE A 532 -36.22 -78.89 22.61
N TRP A 533 -36.82 -79.70 21.73
CA TRP A 533 -36.76 -79.52 20.27
C TRP A 533 -37.53 -78.31 19.74
N LEU A 534 -38.41 -77.72 20.55
CA LEU A 534 -39.23 -76.56 20.16
C LEU A 534 -38.59 -75.24 20.62
N VAL A 535 -37.91 -75.23 21.76
CA VAL A 535 -37.25 -74.03 22.31
C VAL A 535 -35.90 -73.76 21.64
N PHE A 536 -35.11 -74.79 21.32
CA PHE A 536 -33.76 -74.63 20.78
C PHE A 536 -33.70 -73.91 19.39
N PRO A 537 -34.62 -74.14 18.44
CA PRO A 537 -34.67 -73.34 17.21
C PRO A 537 -35.08 -71.88 17.46
N LEU A 538 -35.99 -71.65 18.41
CA LEU A 538 -36.55 -70.32 18.71
C LEU A 538 -35.52 -69.37 19.35
N THR A 539 -34.64 -69.87 20.20
CA THR A 539 -33.52 -69.07 20.75
C THR A 539 -32.49 -68.73 19.68
N LEU A 540 -32.16 -69.68 18.79
CA LEU A 540 -31.24 -69.46 17.66
C LEU A 540 -31.78 -68.41 16.69
N VAL A 541 -33.07 -68.48 16.35
CA VAL A 541 -33.75 -67.50 15.49
C VAL A 541 -33.77 -66.11 16.12
N SER A 542 -34.00 -65.98 17.44
CA SER A 542 -33.92 -64.70 18.15
C SER A 542 -32.53 -64.05 18.07
N VAL A 543 -31.45 -64.82 18.21
CA VAL A 543 -30.07 -64.31 18.06
C VAL A 543 -29.83 -63.78 16.64
N ILE A 544 -30.28 -64.51 15.62
CA ILE A 544 -30.15 -64.12 14.21
C ILE A 544 -31.02 -62.87 13.89
N ALA A 545 -32.23 -62.78 14.45
CA ALA A 545 -33.11 -61.62 14.30
C ALA A 545 -32.51 -60.35 14.92
N PHE A 546 -31.96 -60.45 16.14
CA PHE A 546 -31.31 -59.33 16.82
C PHE A 546 -30.09 -58.81 16.05
N TYR A 547 -29.34 -59.70 15.37
CA TYR A 547 -28.23 -59.32 14.50
C TYR A 547 -28.69 -58.57 13.23
N ARG A 548 -29.86 -58.93 12.68
CA ARG A 548 -30.43 -58.27 11.48
C ARG A 548 -31.08 -56.92 11.76
N ILE A 549 -31.69 -56.73 12.93
CA ILE A 549 -32.43 -55.50 13.26
C ILE A 549 -31.50 -54.29 13.51
N ASN A 550 -30.26 -54.53 13.97
CA ASN A 550 -29.31 -53.44 14.27
C ASN A 550 -28.57 -52.87 13.04
N PHE A 551 -28.83 -53.35 11.82
CA PHE A 551 -28.08 -52.96 10.61
C PHE A 551 -28.96 -52.76 9.34
N GLN A 552 -29.96 -51.86 9.39
CA GLN A 552 -30.45 -51.07 8.23
C GLN A 552 -31.45 -49.96 8.63
N SER A 553 -31.80 -49.03 7.73
CA SER A 553 -32.32 -47.69 8.08
C SER A 553 -33.71 -47.31 7.50
N LYS A 554 -34.54 -46.66 8.37
CA LYS A 554 -35.65 -45.69 8.18
C LYS A 554 -36.43 -45.61 6.84
N PRO A 555 -37.78 -45.42 6.87
CA PRO A 555 -38.34 -44.07 6.57
C PRO A 555 -39.74 -43.65 7.14
N LYS A 556 -39.91 -42.33 7.43
CA LYS A 556 -41.17 -41.48 7.44
C LYS A 556 -42.33 -41.88 8.41
N LYS A 557 -43.40 -41.11 8.72
CA LYS A 557 -44.14 -39.87 8.28
C LYS A 557 -44.95 -39.29 9.51
N SER A 558 -45.83 -38.26 9.52
CA SER A 558 -45.74 -36.78 9.26
C SER A 558 -47.04 -36.00 9.66
N GLY A 559 -46.97 -34.82 10.31
CA GLY A 559 -48.08 -33.82 10.48
C GLY A 559 -47.65 -32.57 11.31
N THR A 560 -47.92 -31.28 10.97
CA THR A 560 -49.16 -30.42 10.95
C THR A 560 -49.74 -30.03 12.33
N GLU A 561 -50.20 -28.80 12.63
CA GLU A 561 -50.42 -27.55 11.83
C GLU A 561 -50.40 -26.22 12.67
N THR A 562 -50.35 -25.07 11.97
CA THR A 562 -50.65 -23.63 12.29
C THR A 562 -50.93 -23.07 13.71
N ASP A 563 -50.48 -21.81 13.96
CA ASP A 563 -51.39 -20.62 14.07
C ASP A 563 -50.66 -19.28 13.75
N SER A 564 -51.32 -18.12 13.91
CA SER A 564 -51.08 -16.86 13.19
C SER A 564 -51.39 -15.57 13.99
N LYS A 565 -50.84 -14.41 13.59
CA LYS A 565 -51.47 -13.07 13.81
C LYS A 565 -50.87 -11.91 12.98
N SER A 566 -51.50 -10.74 13.08
CA SER A 566 -51.64 -9.70 12.04
C SER A 566 -50.89 -8.37 12.27
N VAL A 567 -50.94 -7.49 11.25
CA VAL A 567 -50.31 -6.15 11.14
C VAL A 567 -51.36 -5.03 11.15
N SER A 568 -51.05 -3.84 11.71
CA SER A 568 -51.60 -2.48 11.40
C SER A 568 -51.31 -1.50 12.57
N THR A 569 -51.20 -0.16 12.51
CA THR A 569 -50.96 0.91 11.48
C THR A 569 -50.49 2.17 12.27
N ALA A 570 -49.68 3.10 11.74
CA ALA A 570 -50.04 4.37 11.06
C ALA A 570 -50.96 5.32 11.88
N GLU A 571 -50.92 6.67 11.78
CA GLU A 571 -50.03 7.59 11.05
C GLU A 571 -50.21 9.04 11.56
N GLU A 572 -49.17 9.89 11.51
CA GLU A 572 -49.33 11.36 11.47
C GLU A 572 -48.07 11.99 10.82
N THR A 573 -48.20 13.15 10.16
CA THR A 573 -47.26 13.72 9.15
C THR A 573 -47.24 13.01 7.79
N ALA A 574 -48.40 12.81 7.16
CA ALA A 574 -48.53 12.03 5.93
C ALA A 574 -47.95 12.68 4.65
N GLU A 575 -48.32 13.91 4.30
CA GLU A 575 -48.14 14.43 2.92
C GLU A 575 -46.68 14.74 2.55
N ASP A 576 -45.97 15.49 3.39
CA ASP A 576 -44.56 15.86 3.14
C ASP A 576 -43.64 14.61 3.20
N ASN A 577 -43.98 13.65 4.07
CA ASN A 577 -43.35 12.33 4.05
C ASN A 577 -43.77 11.49 2.84
N MET A 578 -44.98 11.63 2.28
CA MET A 578 -45.39 10.86 1.10
C MET A 578 -44.60 11.30 -0.14
N ALA A 579 -44.43 12.61 -0.36
CA ALA A 579 -43.59 13.12 -1.43
C ALA A 579 -42.13 12.65 -1.28
N LYS A 580 -41.59 12.70 -0.05
CA LYS A 580 -40.24 12.24 0.26
C LYS A 580 -40.07 10.72 0.11
N ARG A 581 -41.01 9.92 0.62
CA ARG A 581 -41.06 8.45 0.48
C ARG A 581 -41.19 8.04 -0.99
N LEU A 582 -41.98 8.75 -1.79
CA LEU A 582 -42.05 8.52 -3.26
C LEU A 582 -40.71 8.81 -3.94
N ALA A 583 -40.03 9.91 -3.58
CA ALA A 583 -38.70 10.23 -4.11
C ALA A 583 -37.64 9.20 -3.68
N GLU A 584 -37.66 8.75 -2.42
CA GLU A 584 -36.78 7.71 -1.88
C GLU A 584 -37.07 6.35 -2.52
N GLN A 585 -38.33 5.97 -2.70
CA GLN A 585 -38.76 4.74 -3.37
C GLN A 585 -38.38 4.75 -4.85
N GLN A 586 -38.57 5.86 -5.58
CA GLN A 586 -38.07 6.02 -6.94
C GLN A 586 -36.54 5.95 -7.00
N ALA A 587 -35.81 6.52 -6.04
CA ALA A 587 -34.35 6.40 -5.96
C ALA A 587 -33.90 4.95 -5.68
N ILE A 588 -34.63 4.21 -4.85
CA ILE A 588 -34.39 2.77 -4.61
C ILE A 588 -34.63 1.95 -5.88
N VAL A 589 -35.73 2.19 -6.60
CA VAL A 589 -36.02 1.51 -7.88
C VAL A 589 -34.96 1.84 -8.94
N ARG A 590 -34.57 3.11 -9.09
CA ARG A 590 -33.45 3.52 -9.97
C ARG A 590 -32.13 2.85 -9.58
N SER A 591 -31.83 2.75 -8.27
CA SER A 591 -30.63 2.08 -7.76
C SER A 591 -30.63 0.57 -8.09
N LYS A 592 -31.77 -0.11 -7.97
CA LYS A 592 -31.94 -1.50 -8.42
C LYS A 592 -31.75 -1.63 -9.94
N VAL A 593 -32.43 -0.79 -10.72
CA VAL A 593 -32.31 -0.75 -12.20
C VAL A 593 -30.87 -0.50 -12.63
N ALA A 594 -30.14 0.39 -11.97
CA ALA A 594 -28.72 0.63 -12.21
C ALA A 594 -27.88 -0.63 -11.88
N SER A 595 -28.07 -1.22 -10.70
CA SER A 595 -27.33 -2.42 -10.26
C SER A 595 -27.47 -3.60 -11.22
N TYR A 596 -28.70 -3.94 -11.64
CA TYR A 596 -28.94 -5.05 -12.57
C TYR A 596 -28.62 -4.69 -14.03
N GLY A 597 -29.08 -3.53 -14.51
CA GLY A 597 -28.92 -3.12 -15.91
C GLY A 597 -27.47 -2.77 -16.28
N SER A 598 -26.67 -2.25 -15.35
CA SER A 598 -25.27 -1.89 -15.63
C SER A 598 -24.43 -3.13 -15.96
N ALA A 599 -24.70 -4.25 -15.30
CA ALA A 599 -24.06 -5.54 -15.60
C ALA A 599 -24.52 -6.18 -16.93
N MET A 600 -25.66 -5.76 -17.48
CA MET A 600 -26.19 -6.22 -18.78
C MET A 600 -25.73 -5.32 -19.94
N VAL A 601 -25.59 -4.02 -19.71
CA VAL A 601 -25.19 -3.03 -20.74
C VAL A 601 -23.67 -2.87 -20.86
N PHE A 602 -22.94 -2.89 -19.73
CA PHE A 602 -21.48 -2.83 -19.71
C PHE A 602 -20.88 -4.23 -19.49
N PRO A 603 -19.98 -4.72 -20.36
CA PRO A 603 -19.49 -6.10 -20.29
C PRO A 603 -18.67 -6.36 -19.02
N TYR A 604 -19.10 -7.33 -18.22
CA TYR A 604 -18.39 -7.72 -16.99
C TYR A 604 -17.00 -8.31 -17.26
N MET A 605 -16.86 -9.11 -18.32
CA MET A 605 -15.61 -9.65 -18.85
C MET A 605 -15.53 -9.38 -20.38
N PRO A 606 -15.04 -8.21 -20.80
CA PRO A 606 -14.82 -7.91 -22.22
C PRO A 606 -13.54 -8.58 -22.74
N GLN A 607 -13.40 -8.68 -24.07
CA GLN A 607 -12.14 -9.10 -24.70
C GLN A 607 -11.14 -7.94 -24.78
N LYS A 608 -11.63 -6.70 -24.89
CA LYS A 608 -10.85 -5.46 -24.84
C LYS A 608 -11.47 -4.49 -23.83
N HIS A 609 -10.68 -3.83 -22.99
CA HIS A 609 -11.22 -2.92 -21.98
C HIS A 609 -12.01 -1.74 -22.59
N SER A 610 -11.66 -1.33 -23.82
CA SER A 610 -12.40 -0.35 -24.63
C SER A 610 -13.85 -0.75 -24.97
N GLU A 611 -14.24 -2.03 -24.91
CA GLU A 611 -15.64 -2.49 -25.08
C GLU A 611 -16.58 -2.05 -23.94
N ARG A 612 -16.02 -1.50 -22.85
CA ARG A 612 -16.76 -0.83 -21.76
C ARG A 612 -17.12 0.63 -22.09
N VAL A 613 -16.59 1.15 -23.20
CA VAL A 613 -16.88 2.50 -23.70
C VAL A 613 -17.89 2.37 -24.84
N LEU A 614 -19.04 3.02 -24.71
CA LEU A 614 -20.16 2.91 -25.64
C LEU A 614 -20.50 4.27 -26.25
N THR A 615 -20.82 4.33 -27.53
CA THR A 615 -21.47 5.50 -28.11
C THR A 615 -22.92 5.64 -27.62
N GLU A 616 -23.52 6.82 -27.78
CA GLU A 616 -24.96 7.07 -27.50
C GLU A 616 -25.88 6.05 -28.20
N ALA A 617 -25.54 5.60 -29.41
CA ALA A 617 -26.30 4.60 -30.15
C ALA A 617 -26.18 3.20 -29.53
N GLU A 618 -24.96 2.70 -29.34
CA GLU A 618 -24.70 1.38 -28.74
C GLU A 618 -25.24 1.26 -27.32
N PHE A 619 -25.17 2.35 -26.54
CA PHE A 619 -25.75 2.42 -25.21
C PHE A 619 -27.28 2.28 -25.27
N ARG A 620 -27.97 3.00 -26.17
CA ARG A 620 -29.42 2.87 -26.36
C ARG A 620 -29.85 1.48 -26.83
N ASP A 621 -29.15 0.89 -27.80
CA ASP A 621 -29.48 -0.44 -28.29
C ASP A 621 -29.28 -1.53 -27.24
N LYS A 622 -28.20 -1.47 -26.46
CA LYS A 622 -27.99 -2.39 -25.33
C LYS A 622 -29.02 -2.19 -24.22
N VAL A 623 -29.40 -0.95 -23.91
CA VAL A 623 -30.49 -0.67 -22.95
C VAL A 623 -31.81 -1.27 -23.43
N ARG A 624 -32.17 -1.09 -24.71
CA ARG A 624 -33.39 -1.65 -25.30
C ARG A 624 -33.43 -3.19 -25.20
N LEU A 625 -32.30 -3.85 -25.41
CA LEU A 625 -32.18 -5.31 -25.26
C LEU A 625 -32.22 -5.78 -23.79
N ALA A 626 -31.66 -5.01 -22.85
CA ALA A 626 -31.64 -5.34 -21.43
C ALA A 626 -32.96 -5.05 -20.71
N ALA A 627 -33.73 -4.05 -21.14
CA ALA A 627 -34.90 -3.52 -20.43
C ALA A 627 -35.96 -4.57 -20.01
N PRO A 628 -36.31 -5.59 -20.84
CA PRO A 628 -37.26 -6.64 -20.43
C PRO A 628 -36.75 -7.51 -19.26
N GLU A 629 -35.48 -7.90 -19.28
CA GLU A 629 -34.86 -8.72 -18.22
C GLU A 629 -34.57 -7.87 -16.98
N VAL A 630 -34.29 -6.58 -17.13
CA VAL A 630 -34.25 -5.63 -15.99
C VAL A 630 -35.62 -5.52 -15.31
N LYS A 631 -36.73 -5.42 -16.06
CA LYS A 631 -38.10 -5.44 -15.49
C LYS A 631 -38.39 -6.75 -14.74
N ARG A 632 -37.90 -7.89 -15.24
CA ARG A 632 -38.05 -9.18 -14.57
C ARG A 632 -37.31 -9.26 -13.22
N ASN A 633 -36.16 -8.60 -13.12
CA ASN A 633 -35.33 -8.57 -11.90
C ASN A 633 -35.64 -7.38 -10.97
N VAL A 634 -36.45 -6.41 -11.40
CA VAL A 634 -36.94 -5.28 -10.60
C VAL A 634 -38.48 -5.22 -10.68
N PRO A 635 -39.22 -6.03 -9.88
CA PRO A 635 -40.68 -6.12 -9.96
C PRO A 635 -41.42 -4.79 -9.76
N GLU A 636 -40.79 -3.81 -9.11
CA GLU A 636 -41.30 -2.45 -8.95
C GLU A 636 -41.38 -1.64 -10.26
N MET A 637 -40.84 -2.16 -11.36
CA MET A 637 -41.04 -1.65 -12.73
C MET A 637 -42.31 -2.22 -13.40
N GLY A 638 -43.17 -2.92 -12.64
CA GLY A 638 -44.48 -3.39 -13.08
C GLY A 638 -45.36 -2.25 -13.63
N GLY A 639 -46.05 -2.49 -14.74
CA GLY A 639 -46.89 -1.49 -15.43
C GLY A 639 -46.17 -0.63 -16.47
N LEU A 640 -44.83 -0.63 -16.53
CA LEU A 640 -44.08 0.00 -17.63
C LEU A 640 -43.79 -1.01 -18.73
N ASP A 641 -44.15 -0.71 -19.98
CA ASP A 641 -43.91 -1.58 -21.14
C ASP A 641 -43.46 -0.79 -22.39
N GLY A 642 -42.81 -1.51 -23.32
CA GLY A 642 -42.26 -0.94 -24.56
C GLY A 642 -41.36 0.28 -24.32
N LYS A 643 -41.56 1.33 -25.12
CA LYS A 643 -40.76 2.57 -25.07
C LYS A 643 -40.73 3.25 -23.69
N ALA A 644 -41.79 3.12 -22.89
CA ALA A 644 -41.82 3.70 -21.54
C ALA A 644 -40.86 2.97 -20.59
N LEU A 645 -40.78 1.64 -20.71
CA LEU A 645 -39.80 0.82 -20.00
C LEU A 645 -38.37 1.09 -20.49
N GLU A 646 -38.16 1.10 -21.82
CA GLU A 646 -36.86 1.40 -22.43
C GLU A 646 -36.30 2.76 -21.95
N GLN A 647 -37.13 3.81 -21.94
CA GLN A 647 -36.72 5.15 -21.52
C GLN A 647 -36.43 5.22 -20.02
N ALA A 648 -37.24 4.58 -19.17
CA ALA A 648 -37.02 4.56 -17.72
C ALA A 648 -35.74 3.81 -17.33
N VAL A 649 -35.41 2.70 -18.03
CA VAL A 649 -34.15 1.97 -17.84
C VAL A 649 -32.97 2.76 -18.42
N TYR A 650 -33.15 3.47 -19.55
CA TYR A 650 -32.14 4.37 -20.13
C TYR A 650 -31.76 5.49 -19.16
N ASP A 651 -32.71 6.23 -18.60
CA ASP A 651 -32.42 7.37 -17.73
C ASP A 651 -31.75 6.93 -16.41
N ALA A 652 -32.20 5.83 -15.81
CA ALA A 652 -31.58 5.28 -14.60
C ALA A 652 -30.13 4.80 -14.84
N LEU A 653 -29.86 4.14 -15.96
CA LEU A 653 -28.49 3.72 -16.32
C LEU A 653 -27.62 4.88 -16.76
N ARG A 654 -28.21 5.93 -17.33
CA ARG A 654 -27.51 7.18 -17.67
C ARG A 654 -27.04 7.89 -16.39
N GLU A 655 -27.87 7.94 -15.35
CA GLU A 655 -27.52 8.53 -14.04
C GLU A 655 -26.38 7.80 -13.30
N ASP A 656 -26.16 6.50 -13.55
CA ASP A 656 -25.01 5.74 -13.03
C ASP A 656 -23.84 5.59 -14.04
N SER A 657 -23.87 6.37 -15.12
CA SER A 657 -22.82 6.42 -16.16
C SER A 657 -22.11 7.78 -16.21
N VAL A 658 -20.86 7.77 -16.65
CA VAL A 658 -20.12 8.99 -16.99
C VAL A 658 -20.23 9.22 -18.49
N CYS A 659 -20.94 10.28 -18.85
CA CYS A 659 -21.00 10.80 -20.21
C CYS A 659 -19.82 11.74 -20.46
N ILE A 660 -18.94 11.39 -21.40
CA ILE A 660 -17.86 12.24 -21.87
C ILE A 660 -18.32 12.88 -23.19
N VAL A 661 -18.55 14.20 -23.16
CA VAL A 661 -18.93 15.00 -24.34
C VAL A 661 -17.66 15.39 -25.11
N ILE A 662 -17.66 15.13 -26.42
CA ILE A 662 -16.53 15.44 -27.30
C ILE A 662 -16.61 16.92 -27.75
N PRO A 663 -15.51 17.70 -27.71
CA PRO A 663 -15.50 19.08 -28.16
C PRO A 663 -16.07 19.25 -29.57
N THR A 664 -16.95 20.25 -29.77
CA THR A 664 -17.73 20.39 -31.02
C THR A 664 -16.85 20.65 -32.23
N GLU A 665 -15.65 21.16 -31.99
CA GLU A 665 -14.62 21.49 -32.95
C GLU A 665 -14.06 20.21 -33.57
N ILE A 666 -13.79 19.17 -32.77
CA ILE A 666 -13.33 17.86 -33.21
C ILE A 666 -14.45 17.14 -33.97
N VAL A 667 -15.68 17.18 -33.45
CA VAL A 667 -16.86 16.58 -34.12
C VAL A 667 -17.08 17.21 -35.50
N LYS A 668 -17.04 18.55 -35.60
CA LYS A 668 -17.16 19.29 -36.88
C LYS A 668 -15.99 18.99 -37.83
N LYS A 669 -14.73 19.04 -37.35
CA LYS A 669 -13.54 18.65 -38.15
C LYS A 669 -13.67 17.24 -38.73
N SER A 670 -14.27 16.31 -38.00
CA SER A 670 -14.48 14.92 -38.46
C SER A 670 -15.56 14.75 -39.52
N MET A 671 -16.37 15.78 -39.81
CA MET A 671 -17.66 15.66 -40.51
C MET A 671 -18.59 14.64 -39.84
N ASN A 672 -18.74 14.73 -38.51
CA ASN A 672 -19.55 13.83 -37.66
C ASN A 672 -19.13 12.33 -37.72
N LYS A 673 -17.88 12.03 -38.08
CA LYS A 673 -17.33 10.65 -38.09
C LYS A 673 -16.86 10.18 -36.72
N VAL A 674 -16.58 11.09 -35.78
CA VAL A 674 -16.41 10.74 -34.37
C VAL A 674 -17.72 11.00 -33.62
N PRO A 675 -18.07 10.17 -32.61
CA PRO A 675 -19.31 10.34 -31.85
C PRO A 675 -19.28 11.66 -31.06
N PRO A 676 -20.43 12.34 -30.86
CA PRO A 676 -20.50 13.57 -30.07
C PRO A 676 -20.38 13.34 -28.57
N ALA A 677 -20.67 12.12 -28.10
CA ALA A 677 -20.52 11.70 -26.71
C ALA A 677 -20.30 10.18 -26.61
N ILE A 678 -19.64 9.76 -25.53
CA ILE A 678 -19.44 8.36 -25.14
C ILE A 678 -19.84 8.14 -23.68
N TYR A 679 -20.17 6.90 -23.33
CA TYR A 679 -20.64 6.48 -22.02
C TYR A 679 -19.77 5.35 -21.45
N ILE A 680 -19.46 5.44 -20.16
CA ILE A 680 -18.72 4.44 -19.38
C ILE A 680 -19.44 4.28 -18.04
N SER A 681 -19.52 3.07 -17.47
CA SER A 681 -20.12 2.90 -16.13
C SER A 681 -19.35 3.72 -15.08
N TYR A 682 -20.03 4.33 -14.10
CA TYR A 682 -19.34 5.10 -13.05
C TYR A 682 -18.35 4.24 -12.26
N LYS A 683 -18.64 2.94 -12.11
CA LYS A 683 -17.75 1.94 -11.49
C LYS A 683 -16.45 1.74 -12.28
N ASP A 684 -16.53 1.62 -13.60
CA ASP A 684 -15.34 1.48 -14.45
C ASP A 684 -14.57 2.79 -14.60
N PHE A 685 -15.28 3.93 -14.64
CA PHE A 685 -14.62 5.25 -14.71
C PHE A 685 -13.99 5.67 -13.37
N SER A 686 -14.49 5.23 -12.22
CA SER A 686 -13.82 5.49 -10.93
C SER A 686 -12.60 4.59 -10.70
N SER A 687 -12.53 3.42 -11.35
CA SER A 687 -11.36 2.52 -11.31
C SER A 687 -10.16 3.09 -12.09
N ASP A 688 -9.12 3.52 -11.36
CA ASP A 688 -7.83 3.93 -11.94
C ASP A 688 -7.23 2.84 -12.85
N GLN A 689 -7.32 1.57 -12.45
CA GLN A 689 -6.80 0.44 -13.23
C GLN A 689 -7.59 0.25 -14.55
N THR A 690 -8.91 0.42 -14.52
CA THR A 690 -9.74 0.27 -15.71
C THR A 690 -9.52 1.42 -16.68
N ARG A 691 -9.52 2.68 -16.20
CA ARG A 691 -9.22 3.85 -17.05
C ARG A 691 -7.85 3.77 -17.71
N ALA A 692 -6.81 3.37 -16.96
CA ALA A 692 -5.45 3.24 -17.50
C ALA A 692 -5.37 2.21 -18.63
N LYS A 693 -6.04 1.06 -18.51
CA LYS A 693 -6.10 0.06 -19.59
C LYS A 693 -6.85 0.55 -20.83
N ILE A 694 -7.97 1.25 -20.65
CA ILE A 694 -8.73 1.85 -21.77
C ILE A 694 -7.87 2.89 -22.50
N ALA A 695 -7.17 3.76 -21.75
CA ALA A 695 -6.25 4.75 -22.31
C ALA A 695 -5.10 4.09 -23.10
N GLU A 696 -4.56 2.98 -22.60
CA GLU A 696 -3.48 2.24 -23.28
C GLU A 696 -3.94 1.55 -24.57
N GLU A 697 -5.16 1.00 -24.60
CA GLU A 697 -5.76 0.50 -25.85
C GLU A 697 -5.97 1.63 -26.87
N TYR A 698 -6.41 2.82 -26.45
CA TYR A 698 -6.47 3.99 -27.33
C TYR A 698 -5.09 4.48 -27.78
N ARG A 699 -4.02 4.32 -26.98
CA ARG A 699 -2.64 4.57 -27.44
C ARG A 699 -2.19 3.60 -28.54
N GLN A 700 -2.55 2.33 -28.46
CA GLN A 700 -2.21 1.34 -29.50
C GLN A 700 -2.93 1.62 -30.83
N ILE A 701 -4.08 2.30 -30.77
CA ILE A 701 -4.80 2.81 -31.94
C ILE A 701 -4.19 4.13 -32.44
N PHE A 702 -3.78 5.02 -31.53
CA PHE A 702 -3.14 6.32 -31.83
C PHE A 702 -1.80 6.14 -32.55
N LYS A 703 -1.82 6.33 -33.88
CA LYS A 703 -0.64 6.20 -34.76
C LYS A 703 -0.40 7.51 -35.53
N PRO A 704 0.86 7.84 -35.89
CA PRO A 704 1.19 9.07 -36.63
C PRO A 704 0.45 9.23 -37.97
N ASN A 705 0.01 8.11 -38.56
CA ASN A 705 -0.65 8.04 -39.86
C ASN A 705 -2.18 8.19 -39.79
N LEU A 706 -2.76 8.39 -38.59
CA LEU A 706 -4.18 8.74 -38.44
C LEU A 706 -4.45 10.16 -38.96
N LYS A 707 -5.69 10.46 -39.34
CA LYS A 707 -6.11 11.81 -39.76
C LYS A 707 -6.09 12.76 -38.57
N GLU A 708 -5.88 14.06 -38.81
CA GLU A 708 -5.76 15.07 -37.74
C GLU A 708 -6.90 15.01 -36.72
N PHE A 709 -8.16 14.91 -37.16
CA PHE A 709 -9.32 14.83 -36.26
C PHE A 709 -9.37 13.52 -35.47
N GLU A 710 -8.83 12.41 -36.01
CA GLU A 710 -8.72 11.11 -35.34
C GLU A 710 -7.64 11.19 -34.25
N GLN A 711 -6.51 11.85 -34.55
CA GLN A 711 -5.46 12.14 -33.57
C GLN A 711 -5.96 13.07 -32.44
N GLU A 712 -6.69 14.14 -32.77
CA GLU A 712 -7.28 15.03 -31.78
C GLU A 712 -8.30 14.31 -30.88
N PHE A 713 -9.16 13.47 -31.48
CA PHE A 713 -10.15 12.67 -30.77
C PHE A 713 -9.52 11.68 -29.79
N TYR A 714 -8.60 10.82 -30.23
CA TYR A 714 -7.95 9.86 -29.34
C TYR A 714 -7.08 10.53 -28.28
N ARG A 715 -6.37 11.63 -28.62
CA ARG A 715 -5.63 12.43 -27.64
C ARG A 715 -6.55 13.05 -26.58
N TYR A 716 -7.74 13.54 -26.97
CA TYR A 716 -8.74 14.02 -26.03
C TYR A 716 -9.23 12.90 -25.10
N LEU A 717 -9.57 11.72 -25.64
CA LEU A 717 -10.03 10.58 -24.84
C LEU A 717 -8.99 10.09 -23.84
N ILE A 718 -7.74 9.90 -24.28
CA ILE A 718 -6.63 9.48 -23.40
C ILE A 718 -6.46 10.47 -22.25
N ASN A 719 -6.40 11.77 -22.55
CA ASN A 719 -6.25 12.81 -21.54
C ASN A 719 -7.43 12.85 -20.55
N THR A 720 -8.67 12.71 -21.02
CA THR A 720 -9.88 12.73 -20.15
C THR A 720 -10.03 11.45 -19.31
N LEU A 721 -9.43 10.32 -19.72
CA LEU A 721 -9.35 9.09 -18.92
C LEU A 721 -8.24 9.16 -17.86
N GLU A 722 -7.10 9.78 -18.15
CA GLU A 722 -5.95 9.80 -17.23
C GLU A 722 -6.00 10.96 -16.23
N VAL A 723 -6.49 12.13 -16.63
CA VAL A 723 -6.78 13.23 -15.69
C VAL A 723 -7.99 12.86 -14.84
N LYS A 724 -7.85 12.94 -13.51
CA LYS A 724 -8.85 12.50 -12.52
C LYS A 724 -10.07 13.43 -12.41
N TYR A 725 -10.74 13.76 -13.51
CA TYR A 725 -11.94 14.59 -13.52
C TYR A 725 -13.09 14.02 -12.66
N TYR A 726 -13.13 12.70 -12.43
CA TYR A 726 -14.16 12.06 -11.61
C TYR A 726 -14.26 12.59 -10.17
N THR A 727 -13.17 13.09 -9.56
CA THR A 727 -13.21 13.68 -8.21
C THR A 727 -13.92 15.03 -8.17
N TYR A 728 -14.20 15.63 -9.34
CA TYR A 728 -14.92 16.89 -9.50
C TYR A 728 -16.34 16.68 -10.08
N LEU A 729 -16.64 15.48 -10.59
CA LEU A 729 -17.99 15.06 -10.97
C LEU A 729 -18.78 14.67 -9.71
N LYS A 730 -19.41 15.67 -9.06
CA LYS A 730 -20.46 15.39 -8.06
C LYS A 730 -21.52 14.46 -8.68
N LYS A 731 -21.98 13.44 -7.95
CA LYS A 731 -23.25 12.77 -8.29
C LYS A 731 -24.34 13.87 -8.33
N ASN A 732 -25.05 13.92 -9.45
CA ASN A 732 -26.14 14.85 -9.76
C ASN A 732 -25.72 16.33 -9.92
N LEU A 733 -25.22 16.69 -11.10
CA LEU A 733 -25.68 17.93 -11.73
C LEU A 733 -27.11 17.71 -12.22
N LYS A 734 -28.10 18.09 -11.39
CA LYS A 734 -29.42 18.44 -11.93
C LYS A 734 -29.25 19.64 -12.88
N LYS A 735 -29.99 19.63 -13.99
CA LYS A 735 -30.19 20.84 -14.81
C LYS A 735 -31.08 21.84 -14.07
#